data_AF-A0A2N1SBJ5-F1
#
_entry.id   AF-A0A2N1SBJ5-F1
#
_cell.length_a   1.000
_cell.length_b   1.000
_cell.length_c   1.000
_cell.angle_alpha   90.00
_cell.angle_beta   90.00
_cell.angle_gamma   90.00
#
_symmetry.space_group_name_H-M   'P 1'
#
loop_
_entity.id
_entity.type
_entity.pdbx_description
1 polymer ?
#
loop_
_entity_poly.entity_id
_entity_poly.type
_entity_poly.pdbx_seq_one_letter_code
_entity_poly.pdbx_strand_id
1 'polypeptide(L)'
;MKSLLKKAGEIRVAAGSELRANGDFTFDAASGISAEDQKVILLHIDRVSRSSRILAGPDTWKVKPRKRGIALPLVVNLAGLLILAGGLYGITLVFRTSGEATASGSELLSSAEGRLLQEIKREAEGRILEKDREIATIQQRMASLDKERDQLLASVESRVKAKEEELRSQLQVELERERERLVAEGLSDAVIQERLREFERRKTEEFRTQLDVFAKKAEADRVALQANLDRARDEYRKELSDLTVERQRIQDESRLREQQLRVQLDDRNKALEAERAKTADSLRSAQAELARWNEDSSRAKSAEDRLVGLYAAIRQSLRDGRLDDAQATLASLRAYLADPQVAVIAGLQPRRELDLFAVDLIERTISQERTKSSVDTTRVTASMDALAVVRDETGKARAALAAGDAAGAGAAYRRALSATRELEEAGAFIEGSWKARLAEQASELGIDEASVKAALGGVEASAEDGAALETAFSRLLSNLPIGPGDASLVYGYVKSAGARDAEAARRSADTTAATVPLRRAAAAYSDGRLLEAIRGYSSVLSRYPSASQSARAAEGVNLSATRLATALEDSEKRAAARVAELETSLAAARRDIAALNEKAPGASSGAAAAGTPSAAPPAAATAGGTADGATRAEISALQEEKARTEAALAEATARYEAVASAYRAYSAEEDAILGRGGDLAIVEARSKLDAFLSSADVSEAMPGMRDRIARYLESFQAAGQREVLFNAADIVDGASRIRDAATRDRYFRDLEGRYAGNESMLEFLATVRAGFR
;
A
#
# COMPACT_ATOMS: atom_id res chain seq x y z
N MET A 1 22.57 10.47 -51.64
CA MET A 1 22.11 10.01 -50.32
C MET A 1 22.12 8.49 -50.32
N LYS A 2 23.02 7.88 -49.53
CA LYS A 2 23.22 6.42 -49.52
C LYS A 2 22.24 5.77 -48.51
N SER A 3 21.51 4.76 -48.96
CA SER A 3 20.47 4.04 -48.21
C SER A 3 21.03 3.36 -46.96
N LEU A 4 20.34 3.53 -45.83
CA LEU A 4 20.64 2.97 -44.50
C LEU A 4 20.83 1.44 -44.52
N LEU A 5 20.27 0.73 -45.50
CA LEU A 5 20.45 -0.71 -45.67
C LEU A 5 21.89 -1.10 -46.06
N LYS A 6 22.60 -0.23 -46.79
CA LYS A 6 24.00 -0.48 -47.14
C LYS A 6 24.94 -0.28 -45.94
N LYS A 7 24.58 0.64 -45.04
CA LYS A 7 25.30 0.90 -43.78
C LYS A 7 25.11 -0.22 -42.75
N ALA A 8 23.95 -0.89 -42.76
CA ALA A 8 23.71 -2.10 -41.95
C ALA A 8 24.47 -3.33 -42.48
N GLY A 9 24.68 -3.42 -43.79
CA GLY A 9 25.50 -4.48 -44.41
C GLY A 9 26.99 -4.35 -44.08
N GLU A 10 27.53 -3.13 -44.08
CA GLU A 10 28.95 -2.88 -43.79
C GLU A 10 29.30 -3.12 -42.30
N ILE A 11 28.37 -2.89 -41.37
CA ILE A 11 28.56 -3.17 -39.93
C ILE A 11 28.61 -4.68 -39.64
N ARG A 12 27.92 -5.52 -40.42
CA ARG A 12 27.96 -6.98 -40.28
C ARG A 12 29.26 -7.61 -40.80
N VAL A 13 29.98 -6.93 -41.68
CA VAL A 13 31.27 -7.40 -42.22
C VAL A 13 32.44 -6.93 -41.34
N ALA A 14 32.26 -5.86 -40.54
CA ALA A 14 33.28 -5.33 -39.63
C ALA A 14 33.32 -6.01 -38.25
N ALA A 15 32.27 -6.74 -37.85
CA ALA A 15 32.25 -7.54 -36.63
C ALA A 15 32.61 -8.99 -36.95
N GLY A 16 33.91 -9.28 -37.01
CA GLY A 16 34.47 -10.57 -37.41
C GLY A 16 33.93 -11.75 -36.60
N SER A 17 32.98 -12.49 -37.19
CA SER A 17 32.69 -13.87 -36.85
C SER A 17 32.64 -14.71 -38.12
N GLU A 18 33.82 -15.18 -38.53
CA GLU A 18 33.89 -16.32 -39.44
C GLU A 18 33.37 -17.56 -38.70
N LEU A 19 32.10 -17.90 -38.94
CA LEU A 19 31.61 -19.26 -38.76
C LEU A 19 32.28 -20.14 -39.82
N ARG A 20 33.39 -20.78 -39.44
CA ARG A 20 33.93 -21.91 -40.21
C ARG A 20 32.93 -23.07 -40.13
N ALA A 21 32.50 -23.49 -41.32
CA ALA A 21 31.77 -24.72 -41.53
C ALA A 21 32.66 -25.94 -41.21
N ASN A 22 32.03 -26.96 -40.61
CA ASN A 22 32.53 -28.30 -40.27
C ASN A 22 33.29 -28.43 -38.95
N GLY A 23 32.55 -28.76 -37.89
CA GLY A 23 33.08 -29.25 -36.61
C GLY A 23 31.95 -29.39 -35.57
N ASP A 24 31.85 -30.56 -34.97
CA ASP A 24 30.83 -31.01 -34.00
C ASP A 24 30.54 -29.97 -32.90
N PHE A 25 29.26 -29.69 -32.63
CA PHE A 25 28.85 -28.70 -31.63
C PHE A 25 28.79 -29.36 -30.25
N THR A 26 29.90 -29.33 -29.51
CA THR A 26 29.95 -29.80 -28.12
C THR A 26 29.74 -28.63 -27.16
N PHE A 27 28.87 -28.78 -26.15
CA PHE A 27 28.74 -27.79 -25.09
C PHE A 27 30.05 -27.73 -24.27
N ASP A 28 30.43 -26.52 -23.84
CA ASP A 28 31.66 -26.25 -23.09
C ASP A 28 31.82 -27.19 -21.88
N ALA A 29 33.04 -27.70 -21.63
CA ALA A 29 33.34 -28.71 -20.62
C ALA A 29 33.07 -28.23 -19.17
N ALA A 30 32.91 -26.92 -18.98
CA ALA A 30 32.52 -26.29 -17.72
C ALA A 30 31.01 -26.40 -17.39
N SER A 31 30.19 -26.91 -18.32
CA SER A 31 28.73 -26.95 -18.15
C SER A 31 28.21 -28.04 -17.22
N GLY A 32 29.05 -29.03 -16.85
CA GLY A 32 28.66 -30.11 -15.93
C GLY A 32 27.61 -31.08 -16.48
N ILE A 33 27.30 -31.01 -17.78
CA ILE A 33 26.32 -31.87 -18.46
C ILE A 33 27.06 -33.07 -19.06
N SER A 34 26.61 -34.29 -18.73
CA SER A 34 27.23 -35.53 -19.23
C SER A 34 27.12 -35.66 -20.76
N ALA A 35 28.06 -36.36 -21.39
CA ALA A 35 28.08 -36.53 -22.85
C ALA A 35 26.81 -37.22 -23.38
N GLU A 36 26.22 -38.13 -22.60
CA GLU A 36 24.92 -38.76 -22.86
C GLU A 36 23.76 -37.74 -22.80
N ASP A 37 23.75 -36.83 -21.81
CA ASP A 37 22.71 -35.80 -21.69
C ASP A 37 22.79 -34.77 -22.81
N GLN A 38 23.99 -34.43 -23.27
CA GLN A 38 24.17 -33.55 -24.43
C GLN A 38 23.56 -34.16 -25.70
N LYS A 39 23.71 -35.47 -25.92
CA LYS A 39 23.05 -36.17 -27.04
C LYS A 39 21.53 -36.14 -26.94
N VAL A 40 20.97 -36.29 -25.74
CA VAL A 40 19.52 -36.25 -25.52
C VAL A 40 18.97 -34.84 -25.77
N ILE A 41 19.68 -33.80 -25.33
CA ILE A 41 19.31 -32.39 -25.57
C ILE A 41 19.35 -32.07 -27.07
N LEU A 42 20.39 -32.51 -27.79
CA LEU A 42 20.50 -32.31 -29.24
C LEU A 42 19.39 -33.05 -30.01
N LEU A 43 19.03 -34.27 -29.60
CA LEU A 43 17.88 -34.99 -30.16
C LEU A 43 16.54 -34.30 -29.89
N HIS A 44 16.41 -33.63 -28.73
CA HIS A 44 15.21 -32.86 -28.39
C HIS A 44 15.11 -31.58 -29.20
N ILE A 45 16.24 -30.88 -29.42
CA ILE A 45 16.32 -29.70 -30.28
C ILE A 45 16.01 -30.07 -31.73
N ASP A 46 16.53 -31.19 -32.25
CA ASP A 46 16.23 -31.62 -33.63
C ASP A 46 14.76 -32.04 -33.81
N ARG A 47 14.13 -32.59 -32.76
CA ARG A 47 12.70 -32.90 -32.77
C ARG A 47 11.82 -31.65 -32.80
N VAL A 48 12.17 -30.62 -32.03
CA VAL A 48 11.47 -29.31 -32.01
C VAL A 48 11.73 -28.49 -33.28
N SER A 49 12.92 -28.66 -33.90
CA SER A 49 13.24 -28.02 -35.19
C SER A 49 12.44 -28.65 -36.34
N ARG A 50 12.25 -29.98 -36.32
CA ARG A 50 11.45 -30.70 -37.34
C ARG A 50 9.95 -30.44 -37.21
N SER A 51 9.42 -30.25 -36.00
CA SER A 51 7.98 -29.95 -35.81
C SER A 51 7.57 -28.54 -36.26
N SER A 52 8.54 -27.68 -36.60
CA SER A 52 8.29 -26.25 -36.90
C SER A 52 8.62 -25.85 -38.33
N ARG A 53 8.90 -26.81 -39.24
CA ARG A 53 9.31 -26.51 -40.62
C ARG A 53 8.13 -26.53 -41.59
N ILE A 54 7.47 -25.39 -41.75
CA ILE A 54 6.65 -25.10 -42.94
C ILE A 54 7.63 -24.92 -44.11
N LEU A 55 7.68 -25.87 -45.03
CA LEU A 55 8.42 -25.77 -46.28
C LEU A 55 7.76 -24.72 -47.19
N ALA A 56 8.32 -23.52 -47.23
CA ALA A 56 8.06 -22.53 -48.28
C ALA A 56 9.19 -22.63 -49.32
N GLY A 57 8.95 -23.35 -50.42
CA GLY A 57 9.82 -23.36 -51.60
C GLY A 57 9.48 -22.22 -52.57
N PRO A 58 10.35 -21.92 -53.56
CA PRO A 58 10.29 -20.70 -54.39
C PRO A 58 9.12 -20.60 -55.39
N ASP A 59 8.24 -21.61 -55.46
CA ASP A 59 7.15 -21.67 -56.46
C ASP A 59 5.75 -21.39 -55.89
N THR A 60 5.58 -21.11 -54.60
CA THR A 60 4.24 -20.90 -53.99
C THR A 60 3.70 -19.47 -54.05
N TRP A 61 4.42 -18.50 -54.62
CA TRP A 61 3.99 -17.08 -54.64
C TRP A 61 3.95 -16.49 -56.05
N LYS A 62 3.04 -16.98 -56.89
CA LYS A 62 2.56 -16.23 -58.08
C LYS A 62 1.04 -16.11 -58.04
N VAL A 63 0.53 -15.23 -57.18
CA VAL A 63 -0.85 -14.75 -57.25
C VAL A 63 -0.87 -13.54 -58.17
N LYS A 64 -1.54 -13.68 -59.33
CA LYS A 64 -1.80 -12.60 -60.28
C LYS A 64 -3.12 -11.93 -59.89
N PRO A 65 -3.13 -10.71 -59.31
CA PRO A 65 -4.36 -10.09 -58.84
C PRO A 65 -5.23 -9.66 -60.02
N ARG A 66 -6.49 -10.10 -60.01
CA ARG A 66 -7.42 -9.99 -61.14
C ARG A 66 -8.16 -8.65 -61.23
N LYS A 67 -8.03 -7.75 -60.23
CA LYS A 67 -8.62 -6.41 -60.26
C LYS A 67 -7.71 -5.39 -59.57
N ARG A 68 -7.27 -4.38 -60.32
CA ARG A 68 -6.66 -3.15 -59.79
C ARG A 68 -7.79 -2.18 -59.47
N GLY A 69 -8.08 -1.98 -58.19
CA GLY A 69 -9.13 -1.07 -57.75
C GLY A 69 -8.69 -0.27 -56.54
N ILE A 70 -8.67 1.06 -56.68
CA ILE A 70 -8.36 2.06 -55.64
C ILE A 70 -9.36 2.03 -54.45
N ALA A 71 -10.44 1.25 -54.57
CA ALA A 71 -11.50 1.15 -53.57
C ALA A 71 -11.08 0.49 -52.25
N LEU A 72 -10.22 -0.55 -52.28
CA LEU A 72 -9.86 -1.28 -51.06
C LEU A 72 -9.03 -0.42 -50.08
N PRO A 73 -7.99 0.33 -50.50
CA PRO A 73 -7.27 1.23 -49.61
C PRO A 73 -8.15 2.33 -49.01
N LEU A 74 -9.13 2.84 -49.78
CA LEU A 74 -10.06 3.86 -49.32
C LEU A 74 -11.00 3.34 -48.24
N VAL A 75 -11.56 2.14 -48.43
CA VAL A 75 -12.44 1.51 -47.43
C VAL A 75 -11.66 1.18 -46.16
N VAL A 76 -10.41 0.71 -46.28
CA VAL A 76 -9.56 0.42 -45.12
C VAL A 76 -9.21 1.69 -44.37
N ASN A 77 -8.88 2.79 -45.06
CA ASN A 77 -8.61 4.07 -44.41
C ASN A 77 -9.88 4.66 -43.77
N LEU A 78 -11.05 4.51 -44.38
CA LEU A 78 -12.32 4.98 -43.82
C LEU A 78 -12.72 4.16 -42.58
N ALA A 79 -12.52 2.85 -42.61
CA ALA A 79 -12.72 1.96 -41.45
C ALA A 79 -11.72 2.27 -40.34
N GLY A 80 -10.46 2.56 -40.68
CA GLY A 80 -9.45 3.03 -39.74
C GLY A 80 -9.84 4.35 -39.08
N LEU A 81 -10.36 5.31 -39.85
CA LEU A 81 -10.83 6.59 -39.32
C LEU A 81 -12.06 6.44 -38.42
N LEU A 82 -12.97 5.52 -38.74
CA LEU A 82 -14.12 5.19 -37.89
C LEU A 82 -13.72 4.48 -36.59
N ILE A 83 -12.73 3.59 -36.62
CA ILE A 83 -12.19 2.94 -35.42
C ILE A 83 -11.44 3.95 -34.55
N LEU A 84 -10.72 4.90 -35.17
CA LEU A 84 -9.97 5.93 -34.45
C LEU A 84 -10.90 6.98 -33.84
N ALA A 85 -11.96 7.37 -34.56
CA ALA A 85 -13.03 8.22 -34.04
C ALA A 85 -13.85 7.50 -32.96
N GLY A 86 -14.19 6.23 -33.15
CA GLY A 86 -14.89 5.39 -32.16
C GLY A 86 -14.03 5.09 -30.94
N GLY A 87 -12.71 4.95 -31.11
CA GLY A 87 -11.73 4.79 -30.04
C GLY A 87 -11.55 6.07 -29.24
N LEU A 88 -11.43 7.23 -29.90
CA LEU A 88 -11.42 8.54 -29.22
C LEU A 88 -12.74 8.80 -28.48
N TYR A 89 -13.88 8.47 -29.08
CA TYR A 89 -15.20 8.60 -28.46
C TYR A 89 -15.35 7.65 -27.26
N GLY A 90 -14.92 6.39 -27.40
CA GLY A 90 -14.92 5.39 -26.32
C GLY A 90 -14.01 5.77 -25.16
N ILE A 91 -12.82 6.33 -25.46
CA ILE A 91 -11.90 6.88 -24.45
C ILE A 91 -12.57 8.06 -23.72
N THR A 92 -13.25 8.98 -24.42
CA THR A 92 -13.98 10.06 -23.74
C THR A 92 -15.17 9.58 -22.90
N LEU A 93 -15.79 8.44 -23.26
CA LEU A 93 -16.88 7.85 -22.50
C LEU A 93 -16.37 7.16 -21.22
N VAL A 94 -15.26 6.42 -21.33
CA VAL A 94 -14.61 5.73 -20.20
C VAL A 94 -13.97 6.73 -19.23
N PHE A 95 -13.29 7.77 -19.71
CA PHE A 95 -12.71 8.79 -18.84
C PHE A 95 -13.73 9.79 -18.28
N ARG A 96 -14.94 9.89 -18.84
CA ARG A 96 -16.07 10.55 -18.16
C ARG A 96 -16.54 9.75 -16.94
N THR A 97 -16.58 8.42 -17.03
CA THR A 97 -16.94 7.55 -15.89
C THR A 97 -15.80 7.37 -14.88
N SER A 98 -14.53 7.49 -15.29
CA SER A 98 -13.39 7.42 -14.34
C SER A 98 -13.13 8.74 -13.59
N GLY A 99 -13.73 9.85 -14.00
CA GLY A 99 -13.82 11.07 -13.19
C GLY A 99 -14.80 10.94 -12.01
N GLU A 100 -15.66 9.93 -12.00
CA GLU A 100 -16.69 9.71 -10.98
C GLU A 100 -16.23 8.76 -9.85
N ALA A 101 -15.20 7.93 -10.07
CA ALA A 101 -14.71 7.03 -9.02
C ALA A 101 -14.06 7.78 -7.82
N THR A 102 -13.54 8.99 -8.03
CA THR A 102 -13.10 9.90 -6.95
C THR A 102 -14.25 10.79 -6.42
N ALA A 103 -15.43 10.76 -7.06
CA ALA A 103 -16.65 11.47 -6.66
C ALA A 103 -17.62 10.61 -5.84
N SER A 104 -17.23 9.38 -5.48
CA SER A 104 -18.03 8.43 -4.69
C SER A 104 -18.50 8.98 -3.33
N GLY A 105 -17.84 10.01 -2.79
CA GLY A 105 -18.26 10.69 -1.57
C GLY A 105 -19.48 11.61 -1.74
N SER A 106 -19.68 12.25 -2.89
CA SER A 106 -20.78 13.22 -3.06
C SER A 106 -22.04 12.62 -3.68
N GLU A 107 -21.93 11.59 -4.53
CA GLU A 107 -23.13 10.91 -5.05
C GLU A 107 -23.86 10.12 -3.97
N LEU A 108 -23.14 9.54 -3.01
CA LEU A 108 -23.78 8.89 -1.86
C LEU A 108 -24.53 9.89 -0.96
N LEU A 109 -23.95 11.08 -0.70
CA LEU A 109 -24.66 12.15 0.03
C LEU A 109 -25.86 12.68 -0.77
N SER A 110 -25.70 12.95 -2.06
CA SER A 110 -26.79 13.41 -2.93
C SER A 110 -27.92 12.37 -3.02
N SER A 111 -27.60 11.07 -3.02
CA SER A 111 -28.60 10.00 -3.02
C SER A 111 -29.33 9.86 -1.67
N ALA A 112 -28.64 10.07 -0.55
CA ALA A 112 -29.25 10.02 0.78
C ALA A 112 -30.15 11.24 1.03
N GLU A 113 -29.71 12.42 0.59
CA GLU A 113 -30.46 13.68 0.70
C GLU A 113 -31.67 13.71 -0.25
N GLY A 114 -31.53 13.16 -1.47
CA GLY A 114 -32.64 12.95 -2.39
C GLY A 114 -33.68 11.93 -1.87
N ARG A 115 -33.22 10.84 -1.23
CA ARG A 115 -34.10 9.88 -0.54
C ARG A 115 -34.84 10.52 0.62
N LEU A 116 -34.19 11.40 1.38
CA LEU A 116 -34.83 12.12 2.49
C LEU A 116 -35.96 13.04 2.01
N LEU A 117 -35.75 13.78 0.91
CA LEU A 117 -36.81 14.59 0.28
C LEU A 117 -37.99 13.74 -0.17
N GLN A 118 -37.70 12.56 -0.75
CA GLN A 118 -38.74 11.64 -1.21
C GLN A 118 -39.52 11.01 -0.05
N GLU A 119 -38.84 10.71 1.06
CA GLU A 119 -39.49 10.16 2.25
C GLU A 119 -40.36 11.20 2.96
N ILE A 120 -39.91 12.45 3.08
CA ILE A 120 -40.72 13.55 3.64
C ILE A 120 -41.99 13.77 2.80
N LYS A 121 -41.85 13.71 1.47
CA LYS A 121 -43.00 13.80 0.57
C LYS A 121 -43.96 12.64 0.76
N ARG A 122 -43.44 11.41 0.86
CA ARG A 122 -44.23 10.19 1.09
C ARG A 122 -44.95 10.21 2.43
N GLU A 123 -44.28 10.67 3.49
CA GLU A 123 -44.85 10.81 4.83
C GLU A 123 -46.00 11.83 4.83
N ALA A 124 -45.80 12.98 4.19
CA ALA A 124 -46.83 14.01 4.06
C ALA A 124 -48.03 13.53 3.23
N GLU A 125 -47.78 12.85 2.10
CA GLU A 125 -48.84 12.24 1.27
C GLU A 125 -49.62 11.19 2.07
N GLY A 126 -48.95 10.37 2.88
CA GLY A 126 -49.59 9.39 3.76
C GLY A 126 -50.53 10.04 4.78
N ARG A 127 -50.09 11.08 5.47
CA ARG A 127 -50.91 11.82 6.45
C ARG A 127 -52.09 12.55 5.80
N ILE A 128 -51.89 13.12 4.62
CA ILE A 128 -52.98 13.77 3.86
C ILE A 128 -54.03 12.72 3.47
N LEU A 129 -53.62 11.55 2.99
CA LEU A 129 -54.54 10.46 2.64
C LEU A 129 -55.31 9.93 3.85
N GLU A 130 -54.69 9.84 5.02
CA GLU A 130 -55.36 9.48 6.26
C GLU A 130 -56.44 10.51 6.63
N LYS A 131 -56.10 11.80 6.59
CA LYS A 131 -57.05 12.90 6.85
C LYS A 131 -58.17 12.95 5.82
N ASP A 132 -57.88 12.69 4.54
CA ASP A 132 -58.91 12.62 3.49
C ASP A 132 -59.89 11.45 3.74
N ARG A 133 -59.44 10.32 4.28
CA ARG A 133 -60.31 9.21 4.70
C ARG A 133 -61.18 9.56 5.90
N GLU A 134 -60.63 10.26 6.90
CA GLU A 134 -61.39 10.76 8.06
C GLU A 134 -62.48 11.73 7.61
N ILE A 135 -62.13 12.70 6.75
CA ILE A 135 -63.09 13.66 6.16
C ILE A 135 -64.19 12.92 5.39
N ALA A 136 -63.84 11.95 4.55
CA ALA A 136 -64.83 11.16 3.80
C ALA A 136 -65.77 10.38 4.73
N THR A 137 -65.24 9.83 5.82
CA THR A 137 -66.03 9.11 6.83
C THR A 137 -67.03 10.04 7.52
N ILE A 138 -66.62 11.26 7.90
CA ILE A 138 -67.52 12.25 8.51
C ILE A 138 -68.58 12.73 7.51
N GLN A 139 -68.19 12.99 6.26
CA GLN A 139 -69.15 13.35 5.20
C GLN A 139 -70.21 12.25 5.01
N GLN A 140 -69.80 10.98 5.04
CA GLN A 140 -70.74 9.86 4.95
C GLN A 140 -71.68 9.79 6.17
N ARG A 141 -71.18 10.02 7.39
CA ARG A 141 -71.99 10.09 8.62
C ARG A 141 -72.97 11.26 8.59
N MET A 142 -72.56 12.42 8.06
CA MET A 142 -73.48 13.54 7.86
C MET A 142 -74.60 13.20 6.88
N ALA A 143 -74.27 12.53 5.77
CA ALA A 143 -75.27 12.09 4.80
C ALA A 143 -76.23 11.02 5.37
N SER A 144 -75.77 10.16 6.29
CA SER A 144 -76.66 9.21 6.97
C SER A 144 -77.57 9.91 7.98
N LEU A 145 -77.06 10.89 8.74
CA LEU A 145 -77.90 11.71 9.64
C LEU A 145 -79.00 12.47 8.89
N ASP A 146 -78.68 13.03 7.72
CA ASP A 146 -79.69 13.71 6.89
C ASP A 146 -80.79 12.73 6.44
N LYS A 147 -80.43 11.48 6.08
CA LYS A 147 -81.42 10.42 5.77
C LYS A 147 -82.23 9.99 6.99
N GLU A 148 -81.60 9.83 8.14
CA GLU A 148 -82.27 9.47 9.40
C GLU A 148 -83.27 10.55 9.81
N ARG A 149 -82.92 11.82 9.64
CA ARG A 149 -83.84 12.94 9.87
C ARG A 149 -85.07 12.83 8.96
N ASP A 150 -84.87 12.61 7.66
CA ASP A 150 -85.97 12.52 6.71
C ASP A 150 -86.87 11.30 6.98
N GLN A 151 -86.27 10.17 7.36
CA GLN A 151 -87.00 8.97 7.78
C GLN A 151 -87.77 9.18 9.09
N LEU A 152 -87.18 9.89 10.06
CA LEU A 152 -87.83 10.21 11.32
C LEU A 152 -89.09 11.04 11.08
N LEU A 153 -89.00 12.08 10.26
CA LEU A 153 -90.14 12.94 9.91
C LEU A 153 -91.28 12.13 9.28
N ALA A 154 -90.98 11.25 8.33
CA ALA A 154 -91.96 10.38 7.71
C ALA A 154 -92.57 9.35 8.69
N SER A 155 -91.76 8.80 9.60
CA SER A 155 -92.19 7.76 10.57
C SER A 155 -93.12 8.27 11.66
N VAL A 156 -93.03 9.55 12.03
CA VAL A 156 -93.89 10.15 13.06
C VAL A 156 -95.27 10.39 12.47
N GLU A 157 -95.34 10.94 11.26
CA GLU A 157 -96.61 11.15 10.55
C GLU A 157 -97.33 9.82 10.30
N SER A 158 -96.60 8.77 9.90
CA SER A 158 -97.19 7.44 9.70
C SER A 158 -97.72 6.83 11.01
N ARG A 159 -97.00 7.00 12.13
CA ARG A 159 -97.43 6.51 13.45
C ARG A 159 -98.70 7.19 13.94
N VAL A 160 -98.85 8.49 13.72
CA VAL A 160 -100.08 9.23 14.07
C VAL A 160 -101.25 8.75 13.22
N LYS A 161 -101.07 8.59 11.90
CA LYS A 161 -102.11 8.05 11.00
C LYS A 161 -102.52 6.62 11.36
N ALA A 162 -101.55 5.74 11.63
CA ALA A 162 -101.83 4.38 12.05
C ALA A 162 -102.61 4.34 13.37
N LYS A 163 -102.30 5.22 14.32
CA LYS A 163 -103.03 5.30 15.58
C LYS A 163 -104.44 5.83 15.40
N GLU A 164 -104.64 6.77 14.47
CA GLU A 164 -105.96 7.26 14.09
C GLU A 164 -106.82 6.15 13.47
N GLU A 165 -106.27 5.36 12.56
CA GLU A 165 -106.96 4.21 11.97
C GLU A 165 -107.28 3.12 13.02
N GLU A 166 -106.33 2.83 13.92
CA GLU A 166 -106.54 1.88 15.02
C GLU A 166 -107.71 2.32 15.91
N LEU A 167 -107.73 3.59 16.34
CA LEU A 167 -108.80 4.13 17.19
C LEU A 167 -110.15 4.19 16.46
N ARG A 168 -110.16 4.48 15.15
CA ARG A 168 -111.39 4.40 14.33
C ARG A 168 -111.93 2.96 14.25
N SER A 169 -111.05 1.97 14.09
CA SER A 169 -111.47 0.56 14.08
C SER A 169 -111.99 0.10 15.45
N GLN A 170 -111.36 0.55 16.54
CA GLN A 170 -111.82 0.28 17.91
C GLN A 170 -113.19 0.90 18.18
N LEU A 171 -113.44 2.11 17.69
CA LEU A 171 -114.75 2.76 17.78
C LEU A 171 -115.85 1.94 17.10
N GLN A 172 -115.60 1.40 15.90
CA GLN A 172 -116.57 0.56 15.20
C GLN A 172 -116.90 -0.71 15.99
N VAL A 173 -115.89 -1.39 16.52
CA VAL A 173 -116.07 -2.61 17.34
C VAL A 173 -116.82 -2.30 18.64
N GLU A 174 -116.51 -1.18 19.31
CA GLU A 174 -117.22 -0.77 20.53
C GLU A 174 -118.68 -0.41 20.26
N LEU A 175 -118.98 0.23 19.13
CA LEU A 175 -120.35 0.55 18.72
C LEU A 175 -121.18 -0.69 18.41
N GLU A 176 -120.59 -1.69 17.75
CA GLU A 176 -121.25 -2.98 17.47
C GLU A 176 -121.56 -3.74 18.76
N ARG A 177 -120.60 -3.82 19.70
CA ARG A 177 -120.81 -4.45 21.01
C ARG A 177 -121.89 -3.75 21.83
N GLU A 178 -121.92 -2.42 21.82
CA GLU A 178 -122.95 -1.66 22.54
C GLU A 178 -124.32 -1.85 21.89
N ARG A 179 -124.39 -1.94 20.55
CA ARG A 179 -125.62 -2.27 19.84
C ARG A 179 -126.15 -3.65 20.22
N GLU A 180 -125.30 -4.67 20.26
CA GLU A 180 -125.67 -6.03 20.70
C GLU A 180 -126.19 -6.05 22.14
N ARG A 181 -125.52 -5.32 23.04
CA ARG A 181 -125.95 -5.19 24.44
C ARG A 181 -127.33 -4.55 24.57
N LEU A 182 -127.57 -3.44 23.87
CA LEU A 182 -128.84 -2.72 23.91
C LEU A 182 -130.00 -3.53 23.31
N VAL A 183 -129.72 -4.39 22.31
CA VAL A 183 -130.69 -5.35 21.76
C VAL A 183 -131.00 -6.45 22.79
N ALA A 184 -130.00 -6.98 23.49
CA ALA A 184 -130.18 -8.00 24.52
C ALA A 184 -130.97 -7.49 25.75
N GLU A 185 -130.91 -6.20 26.05
CA GLU A 185 -131.69 -5.53 27.11
C GLU A 185 -133.17 -5.29 26.73
N GLY A 186 -133.60 -5.63 25.51
CA GLY A 186 -135.02 -5.64 25.09
C GLY A 186 -135.61 -4.25 24.79
N LEU A 187 -134.76 -3.26 24.48
CA LEU A 187 -135.16 -1.89 24.17
C LEU A 187 -135.76 -1.77 22.76
N SER A 188 -136.63 -0.77 22.54
CA SER A 188 -137.16 -0.49 21.21
C SER A 188 -136.10 0.15 20.31
N ASP A 189 -136.16 -0.11 19.00
CA ASP A 189 -135.17 0.38 18.01
C ASP A 189 -134.91 1.90 18.10
N ALA A 190 -135.94 2.70 18.40
CA ALA A 190 -135.80 4.15 18.54
C ALA A 190 -134.91 4.55 19.74
N VAL A 191 -135.05 3.86 20.87
CA VAL A 191 -134.26 4.12 22.09
C VAL A 191 -132.82 3.59 21.94
N ILE A 192 -132.64 2.48 21.22
CA ILE A 192 -131.31 1.93 20.90
C ILE A 192 -130.51 2.93 20.06
N GLN A 193 -131.13 3.54 19.05
CA GLN A 193 -130.47 4.54 18.19
C GLN A 193 -130.06 5.81 18.95
N GLU A 194 -130.89 6.28 19.89
CA GLU A 194 -130.57 7.45 20.71
C GLU A 194 -129.40 7.18 21.67
N ARG A 195 -129.41 6.04 22.37
CA ARG A 195 -128.31 5.61 23.25
C ARG A 195 -127.02 5.35 22.48
N LEU A 196 -127.10 4.75 21.29
CA LEU A 196 -125.93 4.56 20.43
C LEU A 196 -125.31 5.88 19.99
N ARG A 197 -126.12 6.89 19.63
CA ARG A 197 -125.60 8.22 19.27
C ARG A 197 -124.94 8.93 20.44
N GLU A 198 -125.51 8.83 21.64
CA GLU A 198 -124.88 9.39 22.84
C GLU A 198 -123.56 8.68 23.18
N PHE A 199 -123.54 7.34 23.06
CA PHE A 199 -122.34 6.53 23.27
C PHE A 199 -121.26 6.83 22.22
N GLU A 200 -121.63 6.89 20.94
CA GLU A 200 -120.76 7.29 19.83
C GLU A 200 -120.15 8.67 20.08
N ARG A 201 -120.96 9.64 20.52
CA ARG A 201 -120.47 10.99 20.81
C ARG A 201 -119.45 10.99 21.94
N ARG A 202 -119.75 10.32 23.07
CA ARG A 202 -118.83 10.21 24.21
C ARG A 202 -117.53 9.50 23.84
N LYS A 203 -117.62 8.38 23.12
CA LYS A 203 -116.45 7.61 22.68
C LYS A 203 -115.61 8.35 21.64
N THR A 204 -116.24 9.07 20.73
CA THR A 204 -115.54 9.93 19.77
C THR A 204 -114.77 11.04 20.49
N GLU A 205 -115.35 11.66 21.52
CA GLU A 205 -114.66 12.66 22.35
C GLU A 205 -113.47 12.06 23.14
N GLU A 206 -113.65 10.86 23.73
CA GLU A 206 -112.58 10.12 24.41
C GLU A 206 -111.42 9.79 23.45
N PHE A 207 -111.69 9.21 22.28
CA PHE A 207 -110.67 8.87 21.30
C PHE A 207 -110.01 10.09 20.67
N ARG A 208 -110.75 11.18 20.46
CA ARG A 208 -110.17 12.45 20.01
C ARG A 208 -109.18 13.01 21.04
N THR A 209 -109.52 12.93 22.32
CA THR A 209 -108.62 13.34 23.40
C THR A 209 -107.37 12.45 23.44
N GLN A 210 -107.52 11.13 23.27
CA GLN A 210 -106.39 10.20 23.21
C GLN A 210 -105.49 10.47 21.99
N LEU A 211 -106.07 10.77 20.83
CA LEU A 211 -105.32 11.17 19.63
C LEU A 211 -104.55 12.46 19.84
N ASP A 212 -105.18 13.49 20.42
CA ASP A 212 -104.52 14.77 20.68
C ASP A 212 -103.35 14.61 21.65
N VAL A 213 -103.49 13.78 22.69
CA VAL A 213 -102.41 13.48 23.63
C VAL A 213 -101.28 12.70 22.95
N PHE A 214 -101.62 11.68 22.14
CA PHE A 214 -100.63 10.91 21.38
C PHE A 214 -99.89 11.77 20.36
N ALA A 215 -100.60 12.61 19.61
CA ALA A 215 -100.04 13.53 18.64
C ALA A 215 -99.09 14.54 19.31
N LYS A 216 -99.49 15.13 20.46
CA LYS A 216 -98.62 16.02 21.24
C LYS A 216 -97.36 15.32 21.74
N LYS A 217 -97.47 14.08 22.23
CA LYS A 217 -96.32 13.30 22.69
C LYS A 217 -95.38 12.95 21.53
N ALA A 218 -95.92 12.48 20.41
CA ALA A 218 -95.16 12.14 19.22
C ALA A 218 -94.43 13.37 18.64
N GLU A 219 -95.07 14.54 18.67
CA GLU A 219 -94.46 15.80 18.25
C GLU A 219 -93.36 16.27 19.20
N ALA A 220 -93.55 16.14 20.52
CA ALA A 220 -92.50 16.42 21.49
C ALA A 220 -91.27 15.51 21.32
N ASP A 221 -91.49 14.21 21.11
CA ASP A 221 -90.44 13.23 20.83
C ASP A 221 -89.73 13.55 19.50
N ARG A 222 -90.48 13.97 18.47
CA ARG A 222 -89.93 14.42 17.17
C ARG A 222 -89.00 15.62 17.35
N VAL A 223 -89.43 16.64 18.09
CA VAL A 223 -88.62 17.85 18.35
C VAL A 223 -87.36 17.51 19.14
N ALA A 224 -87.46 16.65 20.17
CA ALA A 224 -86.31 16.24 20.97
C ALA A 224 -85.27 15.46 20.13
N LEU A 225 -85.73 14.52 19.30
CA LEU A 225 -84.87 13.77 18.38
C LEU A 225 -84.27 14.66 17.30
N GLN A 226 -85.04 15.58 16.73
CA GLN A 226 -84.54 16.56 15.76
C GLN A 226 -83.43 17.44 16.37
N ALA A 227 -83.62 17.94 17.60
CA ALA A 227 -82.60 18.73 18.29
C ALA A 227 -81.31 17.92 18.58
N ASN A 228 -81.41 16.61 18.81
CA ASN A 228 -80.24 15.74 18.96
C ASN A 228 -79.52 15.52 17.62
N LEU A 229 -80.25 15.32 16.52
CA LEU A 229 -79.69 15.20 15.17
C LEU A 229 -79.00 16.49 14.72
N ASP A 230 -79.60 17.64 15.00
CA ASP A 230 -79.01 18.96 14.70
C ASP A 230 -77.72 19.19 15.50
N ARG A 231 -77.69 18.82 16.80
CA ARG A 231 -76.45 18.87 17.60
C ARG A 231 -75.35 17.98 17.02
N ALA A 232 -75.66 16.72 16.69
CA ALA A 232 -74.69 15.80 16.08
C ALA A 232 -74.17 16.34 14.73
N ARG A 233 -75.03 17.00 13.94
CA ARG A 233 -74.65 17.63 12.68
C ARG A 233 -73.68 18.80 12.89
N ASP A 234 -73.91 19.64 13.88
CA ASP A 234 -73.04 20.77 14.16
C ASP A 234 -71.67 20.32 14.72
N GLU A 235 -71.65 19.26 15.53
CA GLU A 235 -70.41 18.60 15.96
C GLU A 235 -69.61 18.07 14.77
N TYR A 236 -70.24 17.32 13.84
CA TYR A 236 -69.56 16.83 12.64
C TYR A 236 -69.12 17.93 11.68
N ARG A 237 -69.87 19.03 11.57
CA ARG A 237 -69.44 20.21 10.78
C ARG A 237 -68.19 20.85 11.36
N LYS A 238 -68.13 20.98 12.69
CA LYS A 238 -66.96 21.51 13.38
C LYS A 238 -65.76 20.59 13.16
N GLU A 239 -65.92 19.29 13.39
CA GLU A 239 -64.88 18.28 13.18
C GLU A 239 -64.36 18.28 11.73
N LEU A 240 -65.25 18.40 10.74
CA LEU A 240 -64.87 18.51 9.33
C LEU A 240 -64.06 19.78 9.05
N SER A 241 -64.42 20.91 9.66
CA SER A 241 -63.66 22.15 9.52
C SER A 241 -62.26 22.03 10.14
N ASP A 242 -62.16 21.42 11.33
CA ASP A 242 -60.90 21.23 12.05
C ASP A 242 -59.96 20.31 11.25
N LEU A 243 -60.48 19.19 10.73
CA LEU A 243 -59.71 18.27 9.87
C LEU A 243 -59.27 18.92 8.55
N THR A 244 -60.08 19.79 7.98
CA THR A 244 -59.72 20.52 6.75
C THR A 244 -58.58 21.51 7.00
N VAL A 245 -58.60 22.21 8.14
CA VAL A 245 -57.52 23.10 8.58
C VAL A 245 -56.25 22.31 8.87
N GLU A 246 -56.37 21.18 9.57
CA GLU A 246 -55.22 20.31 9.87
C GLU A 246 -54.58 19.76 8.59
N ARG A 247 -55.39 19.31 7.62
CA ARG A 247 -54.92 18.89 6.29
C ARG A 247 -54.13 20.01 5.58
N GLN A 248 -54.64 21.24 5.59
CA GLN A 248 -53.93 22.39 4.99
C GLN A 248 -52.61 22.67 5.72
N ARG A 249 -52.61 22.61 7.05
CA ARG A 249 -51.40 22.81 7.86
C ARG A 249 -50.33 21.77 7.54
N ILE A 250 -50.69 20.50 7.41
CA ILE A 250 -49.75 19.42 7.02
C ILE A 250 -49.14 19.71 5.64
N GLN A 251 -49.94 20.20 4.70
CA GLN A 251 -49.49 20.53 3.35
C GLN A 251 -48.49 21.72 3.34
N ASP A 252 -48.79 22.78 4.09
CA ASP A 252 -47.92 23.96 4.18
C ASP A 252 -46.62 23.66 4.94
N GLU A 253 -46.70 22.88 6.02
CA GLU A 253 -45.53 22.45 6.78
C GLU A 253 -44.60 21.56 5.93
N SER A 254 -45.16 20.62 5.15
CA SER A 254 -44.39 19.79 4.23
C SER A 254 -43.64 20.64 3.20
N ARG A 255 -44.31 21.63 2.58
CA ARG A 255 -43.69 22.56 1.63
C ARG A 255 -42.58 23.39 2.25
N LEU A 256 -42.81 23.91 3.45
CA LEU A 256 -41.81 24.70 4.17
C LEU A 256 -40.56 23.88 4.47
N ARG A 257 -40.73 22.64 4.97
CA ARG A 257 -39.61 21.72 5.22
C ARG A 257 -38.87 21.39 3.94
N GLU A 258 -39.57 21.10 2.84
CA GLU A 258 -38.95 20.82 1.53
C GLU A 258 -38.09 22.01 1.05
N GLN A 259 -38.58 23.24 1.17
CA GLN A 259 -37.83 24.45 0.81
C GLN A 259 -36.61 24.66 1.71
N GLN A 260 -36.76 24.49 3.03
CA GLN A 260 -35.65 24.61 3.97
C GLN A 260 -34.55 23.58 3.69
N LEU A 261 -34.93 22.33 3.42
CA LEU A 261 -33.99 21.29 3.02
C LEU A 261 -33.29 21.67 1.72
N ARG A 262 -34.00 22.13 0.68
CA ARG A 262 -33.36 22.57 -0.58
C ARG A 262 -32.31 23.67 -0.36
N VAL A 263 -32.62 24.67 0.46
CA VAL A 263 -31.67 25.74 0.80
C VAL A 263 -30.45 25.18 1.53
N GLN A 264 -30.64 24.29 2.52
CA GLN A 264 -29.54 23.65 3.23
C GLN A 264 -28.66 22.81 2.29
N LEU A 265 -29.26 22.10 1.34
CA LEU A 265 -28.53 21.31 0.35
C LEU A 265 -27.72 22.20 -0.61
N ASP A 266 -28.29 23.30 -1.08
CA ASP A 266 -27.59 24.26 -1.93
C ASP A 266 -26.41 24.92 -1.21
N ASP A 267 -26.57 25.30 0.06
CA ASP A 267 -25.48 25.87 0.86
C ASP A 267 -24.38 24.85 1.14
N ARG A 268 -24.75 23.59 1.43
CA ARG A 268 -23.79 22.50 1.62
C ARG A 268 -23.02 22.19 0.34
N ASN A 269 -23.70 22.18 -0.81
CA ASN A 269 -23.07 22.00 -2.12
C ASN A 269 -22.06 23.11 -2.41
N LYS A 270 -22.42 24.38 -2.19
CA LYS A 270 -21.48 25.51 -2.34
C LYS A 270 -20.27 25.39 -1.42
N ALA A 271 -20.47 24.96 -0.17
CA ALA A 271 -19.37 24.74 0.78
C ALA A 271 -18.42 23.63 0.30
N LEU A 272 -18.97 22.50 -0.17
CA LEU A 272 -18.19 21.38 -0.72
C LEU A 272 -17.44 21.78 -2.00
N GLU A 273 -18.04 22.59 -2.88
CA GLU A 273 -17.36 23.13 -4.06
C GLU A 273 -16.21 24.05 -3.70
N ALA A 274 -16.40 24.93 -2.70
CA ALA A 274 -15.34 25.80 -2.20
C ALA A 274 -14.18 25.00 -1.57
N GLU A 275 -14.49 23.92 -0.85
CA GLU A 275 -13.49 23.01 -0.29
C GLU A 275 -12.73 22.26 -1.40
N ARG A 276 -13.43 21.74 -2.41
CA ARG A 276 -12.83 21.10 -3.59
C ARG A 276 -11.88 22.04 -4.33
N ALA A 277 -12.25 23.30 -4.51
CA ALA A 277 -11.39 24.30 -5.13
C ALA A 277 -10.08 24.48 -4.32
N LYS A 278 -10.19 24.60 -2.99
CA LYS A 278 -9.02 24.69 -2.09
C LYS A 278 -8.13 23.45 -2.16
N THR A 279 -8.72 22.25 -2.16
CA THR A 279 -7.98 20.98 -2.27
C THR A 279 -7.30 20.84 -3.64
N ALA A 280 -7.96 21.28 -4.71
CA ALA A 280 -7.36 21.28 -6.05
C ALA A 280 -6.19 22.27 -6.16
N ASP A 281 -6.29 23.43 -5.50
CA ASP A 281 -5.20 24.40 -5.43
C ASP A 281 -4.02 23.87 -4.60
N SER A 282 -4.27 23.25 -3.45
CA SER A 282 -3.21 22.65 -2.62
C SER A 282 -2.53 21.46 -3.29
N LEU A 283 -3.28 20.64 -4.04
CA LEU A 283 -2.72 19.56 -4.84
C LEU A 283 -1.84 20.12 -5.96
N ARG A 284 -2.27 21.19 -6.64
CA ARG A 284 -1.47 21.86 -7.68
C ARG A 284 -0.18 22.45 -7.10
N SER A 285 -0.22 23.07 -5.92
CA SER A 285 0.99 23.60 -5.27
C SER A 285 1.95 22.47 -4.86
N ALA A 286 1.43 21.40 -4.25
CA ALA A 286 2.23 20.25 -3.86
C ALA A 286 2.89 19.55 -5.07
N GLN A 287 2.16 19.42 -6.19
CA GLN A 287 2.71 18.88 -7.44
C GLN A 287 3.83 19.77 -8.01
N ALA A 288 3.65 21.10 -7.95
CA ALA A 288 4.67 22.04 -8.41
C ALA A 288 5.93 22.01 -7.54
N GLU A 289 5.79 21.87 -6.21
CA GLU A 289 6.91 21.70 -5.30
C GLU A 289 7.65 20.37 -5.52
N LEU A 290 6.91 19.27 -5.71
CA LEU A 290 7.50 17.97 -6.01
C LEU A 290 8.26 17.98 -7.35
N ALA A 291 7.70 18.63 -8.37
CA ALA A 291 8.38 18.79 -9.66
C ALA A 291 9.69 19.58 -9.53
N ARG A 292 9.70 20.67 -8.74
CA ARG A 292 10.92 21.43 -8.44
C ARG A 292 11.95 20.58 -7.71
N TRP A 293 11.54 19.84 -6.68
CA TRP A 293 12.44 18.98 -5.92
C TRP A 293 13.06 17.86 -6.79
N ASN A 294 12.26 17.24 -7.65
CA ASN A 294 12.73 16.24 -8.60
C ASN A 294 13.73 16.83 -9.61
N GLU A 295 13.47 18.04 -10.11
CA GLU A 295 14.38 18.73 -11.02
C GLU A 295 15.71 19.04 -10.35
N ASP A 296 15.70 19.59 -9.14
CA ASP A 296 16.90 19.89 -8.35
C ASP A 296 17.71 18.62 -8.02
N SER A 297 17.02 17.54 -7.63
CA SER A 297 17.64 16.24 -7.37
C SER A 297 18.29 15.65 -8.64
N SER A 298 17.63 15.76 -9.80
CA SER A 298 18.18 15.29 -11.07
C SER A 298 19.44 16.06 -11.48
N ARG A 299 19.46 17.38 -11.26
CA ARG A 299 20.63 18.24 -11.51
C ARG A 299 21.77 17.85 -10.59
N ALA A 300 21.51 17.65 -9.29
CA ALA A 300 22.51 17.20 -8.33
C ALA A 300 23.12 15.86 -8.72
N LYS A 301 22.31 14.86 -9.07
CA LYS A 301 22.78 13.54 -9.48
C LYS A 301 23.63 13.59 -10.75
N SER A 302 23.19 14.34 -11.76
CA SER A 302 23.97 14.51 -12.99
C SER A 302 25.33 15.16 -12.72
N ALA A 303 25.39 16.08 -11.74
CA ALA A 303 26.62 16.72 -11.36
C ALA A 303 27.56 15.78 -10.59
N GLU A 304 27.02 14.92 -9.72
CA GLU A 304 27.76 13.86 -9.04
C GLU A 304 28.32 12.82 -10.01
N ASP A 305 27.52 12.35 -10.97
CA ASP A 305 27.97 11.36 -11.97
C ASP A 305 29.16 11.91 -12.77
N ARG A 306 29.13 13.20 -13.12
CA ARG A 306 30.24 13.87 -13.80
C ARG A 306 31.48 14.00 -12.91
N LEU A 307 31.33 14.32 -11.62
CA LEU A 307 32.43 14.32 -10.65
C LEU A 307 33.09 12.95 -10.54
N VAL A 308 32.28 11.89 -10.38
CA VAL A 308 32.76 10.51 -10.30
C VAL A 308 33.52 10.12 -11.57
N GLY A 309 33.01 10.50 -12.75
CA GLY A 309 33.69 10.28 -14.02
C GLY A 309 35.07 10.94 -14.11
N LEU A 310 35.18 12.20 -13.66
CA LEU A 310 36.46 12.92 -13.63
C LEU A 310 37.45 12.28 -12.65
N TYR A 311 37.01 11.88 -11.46
CA TYR A 311 37.87 11.17 -10.50
C TYR A 311 38.34 9.81 -11.03
N ALA A 312 37.47 9.06 -11.71
CA ALA A 312 37.84 7.80 -12.33
C ALA A 312 38.91 8.00 -13.43
N ALA A 313 38.78 9.04 -14.25
CA ALA A 313 39.76 9.40 -15.27
C ALA A 313 41.11 9.84 -14.68
N ILE A 314 41.10 10.64 -13.59
CA ILE A 314 42.32 11.02 -12.84
C ILE A 314 43.02 9.77 -12.31
N ARG A 315 42.26 8.90 -11.61
CA ARG A 315 42.80 7.66 -11.04
C ARG A 315 43.40 6.73 -12.09
N GLN A 316 42.74 6.61 -13.25
CA GLN A 316 43.23 5.79 -14.35
C GLN A 316 44.52 6.38 -14.95
N SER A 317 44.56 7.68 -15.19
CA SER A 317 45.75 8.36 -15.74
C SER A 317 46.95 8.26 -14.79
N LEU A 318 46.72 8.36 -13.48
CA LEU A 318 47.76 8.14 -12.46
C LEU A 318 48.26 6.70 -12.44
N ARG A 319 47.37 5.70 -12.54
CA ARG A 319 47.75 4.28 -12.63
C ARG A 319 48.59 3.97 -13.85
N ASP A 320 48.27 4.60 -14.97
CA ASP A 320 48.96 4.40 -16.24
C ASP A 320 50.28 5.20 -16.33
N GLY A 321 50.65 5.96 -15.29
CA GLY A 321 51.85 6.82 -15.28
C GLY A 321 51.74 8.05 -16.18
N ARG A 322 50.54 8.35 -16.71
CA ARG A 322 50.28 9.48 -17.61
C ARG A 322 50.02 10.74 -16.80
N LEU A 323 51.10 11.31 -16.25
CA LEU A 323 51.05 12.45 -15.33
C LEU A 323 50.48 13.72 -15.99
N ASP A 324 50.73 13.93 -17.29
CA ASP A 324 50.20 15.08 -18.03
C ASP A 324 48.68 14.99 -18.22
N ASP A 325 48.18 13.82 -18.61
CA ASP A 325 46.73 13.55 -18.74
C ASP A 325 46.00 13.70 -17.40
N ALA A 326 46.61 13.21 -16.31
CA ALA A 326 46.08 13.35 -14.96
C ALA A 326 45.97 14.83 -14.56
N GLN A 327 46.98 15.65 -14.88
CA GLN A 327 46.97 17.08 -14.57
C GLN A 327 45.93 17.85 -15.40
N ALA A 328 45.78 17.53 -16.69
CA ALA A 328 44.72 18.13 -17.52
C ALA A 328 43.31 17.79 -17.01
N THR A 329 43.12 16.56 -16.52
CA THR A 329 41.84 16.12 -15.94
C THR A 329 41.57 16.79 -14.58
N LEU A 330 42.59 16.99 -13.75
CA LEU A 330 42.49 17.76 -12.50
C LEU A 330 42.10 19.23 -12.74
N ALA A 331 42.68 19.87 -13.75
CA ALA A 331 42.29 21.22 -14.15
C ALA A 331 40.82 21.27 -14.61
N SER A 332 40.35 20.24 -15.33
CA SER A 332 38.95 20.11 -15.74
C SER A 332 38.00 19.92 -14.55
N LEU A 333 38.41 19.13 -13.56
CA LEU A 333 37.68 18.96 -12.30
C LEU A 333 37.59 20.26 -11.51
N ARG A 334 38.70 21.01 -11.41
CA ARG A 334 38.74 22.32 -10.75
C ARG A 334 37.83 23.34 -11.43
N ALA A 335 37.85 23.39 -12.76
CA ALA A 335 36.97 24.26 -13.54
C ALA A 335 35.50 23.89 -13.36
N TYR A 336 35.18 22.60 -13.33
CA TYR A 336 33.83 22.11 -13.10
C TYR A 336 33.31 22.45 -11.69
N LEU A 337 34.14 22.28 -10.66
CA LEU A 337 33.82 22.68 -9.28
C LEU A 337 33.72 24.21 -9.10
N ALA A 338 34.28 24.99 -10.02
CA ALA A 338 34.19 26.45 -10.05
C ALA A 338 32.99 26.97 -10.84
N ASP A 339 32.29 26.11 -11.59
CA ASP A 339 31.12 26.49 -12.37
C ASP A 339 29.99 26.99 -11.44
N PRO A 340 29.45 28.21 -11.66
CA PRO A 340 28.34 28.75 -10.87
C PRO A 340 27.13 27.82 -10.80
N GLN A 341 26.83 27.08 -11.88
CA GLN A 341 25.69 26.16 -11.91
C GLN A 341 25.87 24.96 -10.99
N VAL A 342 27.11 24.53 -10.77
CA VAL A 342 27.45 23.43 -9.86
C VAL A 342 27.61 23.94 -8.43
N ALA A 343 28.15 25.15 -8.25
CA ALA A 343 28.39 25.76 -6.95
C ALA A 343 27.10 26.10 -6.18
N VAL A 344 25.97 26.30 -6.87
CA VAL A 344 24.66 26.60 -6.26
C VAL A 344 23.93 25.33 -5.80
N ILE A 345 24.38 24.13 -6.20
CA ILE A 345 23.76 22.86 -5.80
C ILE A 345 24.04 22.61 -4.31
N ALA A 346 23.00 22.73 -3.48
CA ALA A 346 23.10 22.67 -2.02
C ALA A 346 23.80 21.38 -1.51
N GLY A 347 23.51 20.22 -2.12
CA GLY A 347 24.13 18.94 -1.75
C GLY A 347 25.63 18.85 -2.05
N LEU A 348 26.15 19.66 -2.97
CA LEU A 348 27.56 19.65 -3.37
C LEU A 348 28.40 20.70 -2.65
N GLN A 349 27.79 21.72 -2.02
CA GLN A 349 28.53 22.77 -1.34
C GLN A 349 29.49 22.26 -0.24
N PRO A 350 29.08 21.36 0.68
CA PRO A 350 30.00 20.86 1.71
C PRO A 350 31.16 20.05 1.14
N ARG A 351 30.91 19.39 0.00
CA ARG A 351 31.86 18.47 -0.64
C ARG A 351 32.85 19.20 -1.54
N ARG A 352 32.46 20.33 -2.11
CA ARG A 352 33.27 21.16 -2.99
C ARG A 352 34.60 21.56 -2.36
N GLU A 353 34.61 21.95 -1.09
CA GLU A 353 35.84 22.31 -0.38
C GLU A 353 36.79 21.11 -0.24
N LEU A 354 36.25 19.93 0.08
CA LEU A 354 37.00 18.69 0.17
C LEU A 354 37.55 18.26 -1.20
N ASP A 355 36.75 18.39 -2.26
CA ASP A 355 37.16 18.05 -3.61
C ASP A 355 38.27 18.98 -4.12
N LEU A 356 38.18 20.28 -3.85
CA LEU A 356 39.25 21.24 -4.17
C LEU A 356 40.54 20.94 -3.39
N PHE A 357 40.41 20.59 -2.10
CA PHE A 357 41.55 20.14 -1.30
C PHE A 357 42.19 18.86 -1.85
N ALA A 358 41.37 17.89 -2.28
CA ALA A 358 41.85 16.66 -2.92
C ALA A 358 42.59 16.97 -4.22
N VAL A 359 42.08 17.88 -5.06
CA VAL A 359 42.75 18.36 -6.27
C VAL A 359 44.14 18.91 -5.94
N ASP A 360 44.25 19.79 -4.94
CA ASP A 360 45.54 20.39 -4.53
C ASP A 360 46.54 19.33 -4.02
N LEU A 361 46.06 18.34 -3.26
CA LEU A 361 46.90 17.25 -2.77
C LEU A 361 47.44 16.38 -3.92
N ILE A 362 46.57 16.05 -4.89
CA ILE A 362 46.95 15.24 -6.05
C ILE A 362 47.91 16.04 -6.96
N GLU A 363 47.68 17.33 -7.19
CA GLU A 363 48.60 18.17 -7.95
C GLU A 363 50.01 18.22 -7.32
N ARG A 364 50.09 18.36 -5.98
CA ARG A 364 51.36 18.31 -5.25
C ARG A 364 52.07 16.97 -5.44
N THR A 365 51.35 15.85 -5.31
CA THR A 365 51.97 14.52 -5.51
C THR A 365 52.43 14.30 -6.94
N ILE A 366 51.66 14.71 -7.96
CA ILE A 366 52.10 14.68 -9.37
C ILE A 366 53.39 15.50 -9.57
N SER A 367 53.47 16.69 -8.98
CA SER A 367 54.67 17.54 -9.12
C SER A 367 55.91 16.92 -8.46
N GLN A 368 55.75 16.23 -7.33
CA GLN A 368 56.83 15.47 -6.67
C GLN A 368 57.25 14.24 -7.47
N GLU A 369 56.30 13.55 -8.12
CA GLU A 369 56.63 12.36 -8.92
C GLU A 369 57.32 12.73 -10.24
N ARG A 370 57.00 13.91 -10.81
CA ARG A 370 57.76 14.48 -11.92
C ARG A 370 59.20 14.82 -11.54
N THR A 371 59.42 15.43 -10.37
CA THR A 371 60.79 15.73 -9.94
C THR A 371 61.59 14.46 -9.68
N LYS A 372 60.99 13.44 -9.03
CA LYS A 372 61.63 12.12 -8.83
C LYS A 372 61.95 11.40 -10.14
N SER A 373 61.01 11.28 -11.08
CA SER A 373 61.25 10.58 -12.36
C SER A 373 62.33 11.25 -13.21
N SER A 374 62.43 12.59 -13.19
CA SER A 374 63.53 13.30 -13.87
C SER A 374 64.89 13.04 -13.19
N VAL A 375 64.92 12.97 -11.86
CA VAL A 375 66.13 12.70 -11.07
C VAL A 375 66.58 11.24 -11.22
N ASP A 376 65.65 10.28 -11.24
CA ASP A 376 65.95 8.85 -11.40
C ASP A 376 66.43 8.53 -12.83
N THR A 377 65.87 9.15 -13.86
CA THR A 377 66.38 8.96 -15.24
C THR A 377 67.84 9.43 -15.36
N THR A 378 68.15 10.57 -14.74
CA THR A 378 69.52 11.13 -14.72
C THR A 378 70.48 10.24 -13.92
N ARG A 379 70.03 9.70 -12.77
CA ARG A 379 70.80 8.77 -11.92
C ARG A 379 71.00 7.39 -12.55
N VAL A 380 70.00 6.86 -13.26
CA VAL A 380 70.08 5.55 -13.96
C VAL A 380 71.05 5.63 -15.14
N THR A 381 71.06 6.74 -15.86
CA THR A 381 72.01 6.94 -16.96
C THR A 381 73.44 7.04 -16.42
N ALA A 382 73.66 7.83 -15.37
CA ALA A 382 74.95 7.93 -14.70
C ALA A 382 75.43 6.60 -14.07
N SER A 383 74.52 5.78 -13.54
CA SER A 383 74.85 4.47 -12.97
C SER A 383 75.14 3.41 -14.03
N MET A 384 74.47 3.46 -15.20
CA MET A 384 74.79 2.63 -16.36
C MET A 384 76.21 2.94 -16.89
N ASP A 385 76.57 4.22 -16.99
CA ASP A 385 77.90 4.65 -17.39
C ASP A 385 78.97 4.19 -16.39
N ALA A 386 78.70 4.33 -15.09
CA ALA A 386 79.59 3.84 -14.04
C ALA A 386 79.74 2.31 -14.06
N LEU A 387 78.66 1.55 -14.30
CA LEU A 387 78.70 0.09 -14.45
C LEU A 387 79.55 -0.35 -15.64
N ALA A 388 79.52 0.39 -16.75
CA ALA A 388 80.37 0.12 -17.90
C ALA A 388 81.86 0.29 -17.54
N VAL A 389 82.20 1.35 -16.80
CA VAL A 389 83.57 1.60 -16.30
C VAL A 389 84.02 0.51 -15.32
N VAL A 390 83.18 0.12 -14.37
CA VAL A 390 83.46 -0.98 -13.43
C VAL A 390 83.75 -2.28 -14.19
N ARG A 391 82.93 -2.62 -15.19
CA ARG A 391 83.05 -3.87 -15.95
C ARG A 391 84.33 -3.92 -16.79
N ASP A 392 84.71 -2.80 -17.41
CA ASP A 392 85.93 -2.70 -18.21
C ASP A 392 87.19 -2.82 -17.33
N GLU A 393 87.25 -2.06 -16.23
CA GLU A 393 88.40 -2.08 -15.33
C GLU A 393 88.51 -3.38 -14.53
N THR A 394 87.40 -4.01 -14.12
CA THR A 394 87.45 -5.37 -13.52
C THR A 394 87.90 -6.44 -14.53
N GLY A 395 87.57 -6.29 -15.81
CA GLY A 395 88.11 -7.11 -16.88
C GLY A 395 89.63 -6.98 -17.01
N LYS A 396 90.14 -5.74 -17.02
CA LYS A 396 91.59 -5.44 -17.01
C LYS A 396 92.27 -6.01 -15.77
N ALA A 397 91.63 -5.92 -14.60
CA ALA A 397 92.17 -6.44 -13.35
C ALA A 397 92.31 -7.98 -13.38
N ARG A 398 91.31 -8.69 -13.92
CA ARG A 398 91.35 -10.16 -14.08
C ARG A 398 92.41 -10.58 -15.08
N ALA A 399 92.58 -9.85 -16.19
CA ALA A 399 93.63 -10.11 -17.15
C ALA A 399 95.04 -9.89 -16.55
N ALA A 400 95.22 -8.84 -15.74
CA ALA A 400 96.48 -8.59 -15.03
C ALA A 400 96.79 -9.67 -13.98
N LEU A 401 95.78 -10.15 -13.23
CA LEU A 401 95.94 -11.29 -12.31
C LEU A 401 96.35 -12.56 -13.05
N ALA A 402 95.73 -12.85 -14.20
CA ALA A 402 96.07 -14.01 -15.02
C ALA A 402 97.50 -13.94 -15.59
N ALA A 403 98.04 -12.73 -15.78
CA ALA A 403 99.41 -12.49 -16.20
C ALA A 403 100.43 -12.45 -15.05
N GLY A 404 100.00 -12.66 -13.80
CA GLY A 404 100.86 -12.60 -12.60
C GLY A 404 101.19 -11.18 -12.13
N ASP A 405 100.59 -10.14 -12.73
CA ASP A 405 100.80 -8.74 -12.35
C ASP A 405 99.78 -8.31 -11.29
N ALA A 406 100.08 -8.64 -10.03
CA ALA A 406 99.26 -8.28 -8.88
C ALA A 406 99.16 -6.76 -8.66
N ALA A 407 100.18 -5.99 -9.06
CA ALA A 407 100.19 -4.53 -8.94
C ALA A 407 99.26 -3.88 -9.98
N GLY A 408 99.31 -4.35 -11.22
CA GLY A 408 98.40 -3.96 -12.30
C GLY A 408 96.94 -4.32 -11.99
N ALA A 409 96.72 -5.51 -11.41
CA ALA A 409 95.39 -5.92 -10.95
C ALA A 409 94.84 -4.99 -9.85
N GLY A 410 95.66 -4.66 -8.85
CA GLY A 410 95.28 -3.75 -7.78
C GLY A 410 94.96 -2.34 -8.29
N ALA A 411 95.72 -1.84 -9.27
CA ALA A 411 95.45 -0.55 -9.89
C ALA A 411 94.14 -0.53 -10.68
N ALA A 412 93.83 -1.59 -11.43
CA ALA A 412 92.59 -1.71 -12.19
C ALA A 412 91.36 -1.87 -11.26
N TYR A 413 91.46 -2.62 -10.16
CA TYR A 413 90.38 -2.68 -9.17
C TYR A 413 90.14 -1.34 -8.47
N ARG A 414 91.19 -0.54 -8.19
CA ARG A 414 91.01 0.82 -7.65
C ARG A 414 90.29 1.75 -8.63
N ARG A 415 90.59 1.67 -9.92
CA ARG A 415 89.86 2.44 -10.95
C ARG A 415 88.41 1.99 -11.13
N ALA A 416 88.15 0.69 -10.97
CA ALA A 416 86.78 0.18 -10.93
C ALA A 416 86.02 0.73 -9.69
N LEU A 417 86.68 0.81 -8.54
CA LEU A 417 86.10 1.37 -7.33
C LEU A 417 85.90 2.89 -7.42
N SER A 418 86.72 3.62 -8.19
CA SER A 418 86.51 5.07 -8.40
C SER A 418 85.44 5.40 -9.45
N ALA A 419 84.70 4.42 -9.98
CA ALA A 419 83.69 4.64 -11.02
C ALA A 419 82.47 5.44 -10.55
N THR A 420 82.22 5.45 -9.23
CA THR A 420 81.28 6.37 -8.58
C THR A 420 81.91 6.85 -7.29
N ARG A 421 81.47 8.01 -6.80
CA ARG A 421 81.96 8.55 -5.53
C ARG A 421 81.64 7.61 -4.36
N GLU A 422 80.48 6.96 -4.39
CA GLU A 422 80.04 6.01 -3.38
C GLU A 422 80.89 4.73 -3.37
N LEU A 423 81.26 4.21 -4.54
CA LEU A 423 82.18 3.08 -4.66
C LEU A 423 83.62 3.46 -4.27
N GLU A 424 84.01 4.72 -4.48
CA GLU A 424 85.32 5.24 -4.10
C GLU A 424 85.43 5.36 -2.57
N GLU A 425 84.40 5.92 -1.94
CA GLU A 425 84.26 6.00 -0.49
C GLU A 425 84.16 4.60 0.13
N ALA A 426 83.41 3.67 -0.50
CA ALA A 426 83.33 2.27 -0.06
C ALA A 426 84.66 1.52 -0.28
N GLY A 427 85.38 1.77 -1.37
CA GLY A 427 86.70 1.20 -1.64
C GLY A 427 87.75 1.68 -0.65
N ALA A 428 87.76 2.98 -0.35
CA ALA A 428 88.62 3.58 0.67
C ALA A 428 88.26 3.11 2.09
N PHE A 429 86.96 2.97 2.38
CA PHE A 429 86.48 2.42 3.64
C PHE A 429 86.83 0.94 3.76
N ILE A 430 86.65 0.10 2.74
CA ILE A 430 87.04 -1.31 2.78
C ILE A 430 88.56 -1.43 2.91
N GLU A 431 89.34 -0.68 2.16
CA GLU A 431 90.81 -0.76 2.26
C GLU A 431 91.33 -0.28 3.62
N GLY A 432 90.75 0.77 4.21
CA GLY A 432 91.11 1.27 5.53
C GLY A 432 90.54 0.43 6.68
N SER A 433 89.25 0.10 6.63
CA SER A 433 88.54 -0.61 7.69
C SER A 433 88.76 -2.12 7.67
N TRP A 434 88.97 -2.76 6.52
CA TRP A 434 89.28 -4.20 6.46
C TRP A 434 90.71 -4.47 6.91
N LYS A 435 91.70 -3.66 6.51
CA LYS A 435 93.08 -3.78 7.02
C LYS A 435 93.18 -3.47 8.51
N ALA A 436 92.45 -2.46 8.99
CA ALA A 436 92.42 -2.13 10.42
C ALA A 436 91.66 -3.20 11.23
N ARG A 437 90.45 -3.61 10.80
CA ARG A 437 89.64 -4.61 11.52
C ARG A 437 90.20 -6.02 11.45
N LEU A 438 90.81 -6.49 10.34
CA LEU A 438 91.44 -7.82 10.37
C LEU A 438 92.66 -7.86 11.31
N ALA A 439 93.38 -6.75 11.47
CA ALA A 439 94.52 -6.65 12.36
C ALA A 439 94.11 -6.48 13.83
N GLU A 440 93.00 -5.77 14.11
CA GLU A 440 92.48 -5.46 15.45
C GLU A 440 91.53 -6.56 15.98
N GLN A 441 90.71 -7.14 15.12
CA GLN A 441 89.64 -8.09 15.48
C GLN A 441 90.12 -9.55 15.57
N ALA A 442 91.24 -9.89 14.92
CA ALA A 442 91.94 -11.16 15.15
C ALA A 442 92.68 -11.20 16.51
N SER A 443 92.97 -10.03 17.10
CA SER A 443 93.57 -9.94 18.44
C SER A 443 92.58 -9.77 19.57
N GLU A 444 91.39 -9.20 19.34
CA GLU A 444 90.47 -8.82 20.45
C GLU A 444 89.27 -9.76 20.70
N LEU A 445 88.68 -10.41 19.69
CA LEU A 445 87.30 -10.91 19.86
C LEU A 445 87.08 -12.39 20.15
N GLY A 446 88.11 -13.25 20.18
CA GLY A 446 88.00 -14.63 20.69
C GLY A 446 86.66 -15.33 20.41
N ILE A 447 86.18 -15.30 19.16
CA ILE A 447 84.81 -15.70 18.83
C ILE A 447 84.68 -17.21 19.04
N ASP A 448 84.01 -17.59 20.12
CA ASP A 448 83.74 -18.97 20.49
C ASP A 448 82.46 -19.45 19.78
N GLU A 449 82.58 -20.53 19.00
CA GLU A 449 81.51 -21.24 18.29
C GLU A 449 80.34 -21.61 19.22
N ALA A 450 80.60 -21.79 20.52
CA ALA A 450 79.58 -22.07 21.53
C ALA A 450 78.57 -20.92 21.73
N SER A 451 79.00 -19.66 21.58
CA SER A 451 78.16 -18.47 21.82
C SER A 451 77.08 -18.27 20.74
N VAL A 452 77.42 -18.56 19.49
CA VAL A 452 76.49 -18.52 18.35
C VAL A 452 75.46 -19.65 18.46
N LYS A 453 75.90 -20.84 18.89
CA LYS A 453 75.03 -22.01 19.08
C LYS A 453 74.01 -21.80 20.22
N ALA A 454 74.41 -21.15 21.30
CA ALA A 454 73.52 -20.77 22.41
C ALA A 454 72.48 -19.72 22.00
N ALA A 455 72.88 -18.74 21.18
CA ALA A 455 71.94 -17.75 20.65
C ALA A 455 70.91 -18.35 19.68
N LEU A 456 71.32 -19.34 18.86
CA LEU A 456 70.41 -20.09 17.99
C LEU A 456 69.36 -20.87 18.80
N GLY A 457 69.77 -21.54 19.88
CA GLY A 457 68.86 -22.26 20.77
C GLY A 457 67.87 -21.35 21.53
N GLY A 458 68.26 -20.10 21.81
CA GLY A 458 67.36 -19.10 22.39
C GLY A 458 66.25 -18.63 21.44
N VAL A 459 66.52 -18.62 20.13
CA VAL A 459 65.50 -18.31 19.11
C VAL A 459 64.49 -19.44 18.98
N GLU A 460 64.95 -20.70 18.97
CA GLU A 460 64.07 -21.88 18.93
C GLU A 460 63.18 -22.00 20.17
N ALA A 461 63.71 -21.72 21.36
CA ALA A 461 62.97 -21.78 22.62
C ALA A 461 61.92 -20.66 22.79
N SER A 462 62.02 -19.57 22.02
CA SER A 462 61.16 -18.40 22.14
C SER A 462 60.05 -18.32 21.08
N ALA A 463 59.82 -19.41 20.33
CA ALA A 463 58.95 -19.44 19.15
C ALA A 463 57.47 -19.11 19.42
N GLU A 464 56.98 -19.31 20.66
CA GLU A 464 55.56 -19.10 21.02
C GLU A 464 55.26 -17.70 21.58
N ASP A 465 56.28 -16.93 21.98
CA ASP A 465 56.14 -15.57 22.53
C ASP A 465 56.80 -14.55 21.61
N GLY A 466 55.98 -13.72 20.96
CA GLY A 466 56.42 -12.75 19.96
C GLY A 466 57.41 -11.70 20.48
N ALA A 467 57.34 -11.31 21.76
CA ALA A 467 58.27 -10.34 22.33
C ALA A 467 59.60 -10.99 22.74
N ALA A 468 59.54 -12.24 23.22
CA ALA A 468 60.72 -13.04 23.53
C ALA A 468 61.48 -13.43 22.25
N LEU A 469 60.77 -13.78 21.17
CA LEU A 469 61.33 -14.10 19.87
C LEU A 469 62.09 -12.91 19.27
N GLU A 470 61.52 -11.71 19.33
CA GLU A 470 62.15 -10.46 18.88
C GLU A 470 63.48 -10.20 19.60
N THR A 471 63.49 -10.44 20.91
CA THR A 471 64.68 -10.27 21.77
C THR A 471 65.75 -11.32 21.48
N ALA A 472 65.35 -12.59 21.31
CA ALA A 472 66.25 -13.70 21.01
C ALA A 472 66.86 -13.57 19.59
N PHE A 473 66.07 -13.16 18.61
CA PHE A 473 66.51 -12.97 17.23
C PHE A 473 67.47 -11.78 17.11
N SER A 474 67.22 -10.70 17.86
CA SER A 474 68.13 -9.56 17.94
C SER A 474 69.49 -9.93 18.56
N ARG A 475 69.52 -10.80 19.58
CA ARG A 475 70.77 -11.34 20.16
C ARG A 475 71.53 -12.26 19.22
N LEU A 476 70.82 -13.08 18.43
CA LEU A 476 71.47 -13.91 17.42
C LEU A 476 72.16 -13.05 16.36
N LEU A 477 71.48 -11.99 15.90
CA LEU A 477 72.01 -11.08 14.89
C LEU A 477 73.17 -10.21 15.41
N SER A 478 73.22 -9.88 16.71
CA SER A 478 74.36 -9.17 17.30
C SER A 478 75.64 -10.00 17.40
N ASN A 479 75.53 -11.34 17.32
CA ASN A 479 76.68 -12.25 17.34
C ASN A 479 77.20 -12.57 15.93
N LEU A 480 76.50 -12.13 14.89
CA LEU A 480 76.94 -12.22 13.50
C LEU A 480 77.66 -10.91 13.11
N PRO A 481 78.65 -10.94 12.20
CA PRO A 481 79.38 -9.76 11.77
C PRO A 481 78.55 -8.93 10.78
N ILE A 482 77.32 -8.60 11.15
CA ILE A 482 76.38 -7.75 10.39
C ILE A 482 76.20 -6.48 11.22
N GLY A 483 76.30 -5.31 10.59
CA GLY A 483 76.25 -4.04 11.33
C GLY A 483 74.94 -3.90 12.13
N PRO A 484 74.93 -3.18 13.26
CA PRO A 484 73.76 -3.06 14.14
C PRO A 484 72.50 -2.50 13.47
N GLY A 485 72.62 -1.83 12.31
CA GLY A 485 71.49 -1.36 11.51
C GLY A 485 70.82 -2.44 10.66
N ASP A 486 71.57 -3.42 10.13
CA ASP A 486 71.09 -4.43 9.18
C ASP A 486 70.22 -5.51 9.86
N ALA A 487 70.50 -5.78 11.14
CA ALA A 487 69.74 -6.73 11.95
C ALA A 487 68.25 -6.36 12.07
N SER A 488 67.95 -5.06 12.19
CA SER A 488 66.58 -4.54 12.31
C SER A 488 65.77 -4.67 11.01
N LEU A 489 66.43 -4.53 9.86
CA LEU A 489 65.83 -4.66 8.53
C LEU A 489 65.47 -6.12 8.21
N VAL A 490 66.35 -7.06 8.58
CA VAL A 490 66.10 -8.50 8.41
C VAL A 490 64.91 -8.95 9.27
N TYR A 491 64.82 -8.49 10.52
CA TYR A 491 63.66 -8.77 11.38
C TYR A 491 62.35 -8.20 10.81
N GLY A 492 62.38 -6.96 10.31
CA GLY A 492 61.21 -6.33 9.65
C GLY A 492 60.73 -7.09 8.42
N TYR A 493 61.66 -7.61 7.61
CA TYR A 493 61.33 -8.42 6.44
C TYR A 493 60.66 -9.75 6.83
N VAL A 494 61.24 -10.48 7.80
CA VAL A 494 60.71 -11.76 8.30
C VAL A 494 59.31 -11.59 8.92
N LYS A 495 59.09 -10.53 9.71
CA LYS A 495 57.78 -10.18 10.27
C LYS A 495 56.73 -9.89 9.18
N SER A 496 57.11 -9.19 8.11
CA SER A 496 56.22 -8.90 6.98
C SER A 496 55.88 -10.14 6.14
N ALA A 497 56.80 -11.11 6.07
CA ALA A 497 56.57 -12.38 5.40
C ALA A 497 55.62 -13.27 6.22
N GLY A 498 55.84 -13.40 7.53
CA GLY A 498 54.97 -14.15 8.43
C GLY A 498 53.54 -13.60 8.50
N ALA A 499 53.35 -12.27 8.43
CA ALA A 499 52.03 -11.66 8.38
C ALA A 499 51.25 -12.04 7.09
N ARG A 500 51.95 -12.12 5.95
CA ARG A 500 51.35 -12.53 4.67
C ARG A 500 50.95 -14.01 4.67
N ASP A 501 51.78 -14.87 5.25
CA ASP A 501 51.48 -16.30 5.38
C ASP A 501 50.32 -16.55 6.36
N ALA A 502 50.25 -15.80 7.46
CA ALA A 502 49.13 -15.86 8.40
C ALA A 502 47.81 -15.41 7.76
N GLU A 503 47.84 -14.39 6.90
CA GLU A 503 46.66 -13.93 6.16
C GLU A 503 46.22 -14.96 5.10
N ALA A 504 47.17 -15.57 4.40
CA ALA A 504 46.89 -16.66 3.45
C ALA A 504 46.28 -17.88 4.15
N ALA A 505 46.79 -18.25 5.33
CA ALA A 505 46.25 -19.32 6.15
C ALA A 505 44.82 -19.03 6.64
N ARG A 506 44.54 -17.79 7.07
CA ARG A 506 43.18 -17.35 7.45
C ARG A 506 42.20 -17.41 6.29
N ARG A 507 42.57 -16.90 5.11
CA ARG A 507 41.71 -16.99 3.91
C ARG A 507 41.40 -18.43 3.51
N SER A 508 42.37 -19.34 3.64
CA SER A 508 42.19 -20.77 3.37
C SER A 508 41.21 -21.43 4.37
N ALA A 509 41.37 -21.12 5.66
CA ALA A 509 40.48 -21.61 6.71
C ALA A 509 39.03 -21.09 6.53
N ASP A 510 38.87 -19.79 6.29
CA ASP A 510 37.57 -19.15 6.07
C ASP A 510 36.88 -19.71 4.81
N THR A 511 37.64 -19.90 3.72
CA THR A 511 37.15 -20.49 2.47
C THR A 511 36.61 -21.91 2.67
N THR A 512 37.29 -22.70 3.51
CA THR A 512 36.86 -24.07 3.83
C THR A 512 35.61 -24.05 4.69
N ALA A 513 35.59 -23.24 5.76
CA ALA A 513 34.46 -23.13 6.68
C ALA A 513 33.19 -22.54 6.05
N ALA A 514 33.33 -21.64 5.06
CA ALA A 514 32.20 -21.02 4.35
C ALA A 514 31.47 -21.97 3.39
N THR A 515 32.06 -23.10 3.02
CA THR A 515 31.54 -23.99 1.95
C THR A 515 30.17 -24.59 2.30
N VAL A 516 29.99 -25.11 3.52
CA VAL A 516 28.73 -25.75 3.95
C VAL A 516 27.59 -24.73 4.09
N PRO A 517 27.77 -23.60 4.80
CA PRO A 517 26.72 -22.58 4.89
C PRO A 517 26.33 -21.98 3.54
N LEU A 518 27.29 -21.77 2.62
CA LEU A 518 27.02 -21.27 1.28
C LEU A 518 26.16 -22.24 0.46
N ARG A 519 26.44 -23.55 0.53
CA ARG A 519 25.64 -24.58 -0.14
C ARG A 519 24.22 -24.62 0.42
N ARG A 520 24.06 -24.49 1.74
CA ARG A 520 22.74 -24.42 2.40
C ARG A 520 21.94 -23.19 1.97
N ALA A 521 22.59 -22.04 1.85
CA ALA A 521 21.95 -20.82 1.35
C ALA A 521 21.50 -20.96 -0.11
N ALA A 522 22.34 -21.60 -0.95
CA ALA A 522 21.99 -21.90 -2.34
C ALA A 522 20.81 -22.86 -2.48
N ALA A 523 20.73 -23.89 -1.62
CA ALA A 523 19.59 -24.80 -1.58
C ALA A 523 18.29 -24.08 -1.16
N ALA A 524 18.35 -23.19 -0.16
CA ALA A 524 17.20 -22.38 0.23
C ALA A 524 16.72 -21.46 -0.92
N TYR A 525 17.66 -20.92 -1.72
CA TYR A 525 17.32 -20.13 -2.91
C TYR A 525 16.62 -20.97 -3.98
N SER A 526 17.11 -22.18 -4.26
CA SER A 526 16.48 -23.08 -5.25
C SER A 526 15.09 -23.54 -4.81
N ASP A 527 14.88 -23.75 -3.51
CA ASP A 527 13.60 -24.16 -2.92
C ASP A 527 12.56 -23.03 -2.84
N GLY A 528 12.91 -21.81 -3.28
CA GLY A 528 12.04 -20.64 -3.19
C GLY A 528 11.89 -20.06 -1.77
N ARG A 529 12.69 -20.51 -0.81
CA ARG A 529 12.75 -19.99 0.56
C ARG A 529 13.67 -18.76 0.62
N LEU A 530 13.25 -17.69 -0.05
CA LEU A 530 14.10 -16.53 -0.35
C LEU A 530 14.63 -15.81 0.91
N LEU A 531 13.84 -15.70 1.98
CA LEU A 531 14.29 -15.10 3.24
C LEU A 531 15.36 -15.95 3.96
N GLU A 532 15.25 -17.28 3.90
CA GLU A 532 16.27 -18.18 4.45
C GLU A 532 17.55 -18.13 3.62
N ALA A 533 17.43 -18.00 2.30
CA ALA A 533 18.56 -17.82 1.40
C ALA A 533 19.32 -16.52 1.70
N ILE A 534 18.61 -15.39 1.82
CA ILE A 534 19.21 -14.08 2.17
C ILE A 534 19.97 -14.18 3.49
N ARG A 535 19.34 -14.73 4.54
CA ARG A 535 19.99 -14.92 5.85
C ARG A 535 21.20 -15.86 5.77
N GLY A 536 21.11 -16.90 4.97
CA GLY A 536 22.19 -17.86 4.76
C GLY A 536 23.41 -17.21 4.10
N TYR A 537 23.19 -16.45 3.02
CA TYR A 537 24.26 -15.74 2.33
C TYR A 537 24.83 -14.58 3.15
N SER A 538 24.01 -13.82 3.88
CA SER A 538 24.49 -12.75 4.77
C SER A 538 25.32 -13.29 5.94
N SER A 539 24.98 -14.47 6.46
CA SER A 539 25.75 -15.16 7.50
C SER A 539 27.14 -15.57 7.02
N VAL A 540 27.26 -15.99 5.75
CA VAL A 540 28.58 -16.27 5.13
C VAL A 540 29.42 -15.00 5.06
N LEU A 541 28.84 -13.87 4.65
CA LEU A 541 29.54 -12.59 4.54
C LEU A 541 30.01 -12.06 5.90
N SER A 542 29.24 -12.25 6.97
CA SER A 542 29.60 -11.75 8.30
C SER A 542 30.59 -12.65 9.03
N ARG A 543 30.47 -13.97 8.89
CA ARG A 543 31.32 -14.94 9.62
C ARG A 543 32.62 -15.26 8.91
N TYR A 544 32.67 -15.14 7.59
CA TYR A 544 33.83 -15.50 6.77
C TYR A 544 34.17 -14.39 5.76
N PRO A 545 34.51 -13.18 6.24
CA PRO A 545 34.72 -12.02 5.37
C PRO A 545 35.92 -12.18 4.43
N SER A 546 36.89 -13.02 4.80
CA SER A 546 38.09 -13.27 3.99
C SER A 546 37.98 -14.49 3.06
N ALA A 547 36.82 -15.17 3.05
CA ALA A 547 36.57 -16.32 2.20
C ALA A 547 36.52 -15.92 0.71
N SER A 548 37.08 -16.77 -0.15
CA SER A 548 37.04 -16.57 -1.61
C SER A 548 35.61 -16.57 -2.18
N GLN A 549 34.65 -17.19 -1.48
CA GLN A 549 33.25 -17.26 -1.91
C GLN A 549 32.39 -16.06 -1.44
N SER A 550 32.99 -15.05 -0.79
CA SER A 550 32.30 -13.84 -0.34
C SER A 550 31.57 -13.12 -1.48
N ALA A 551 32.20 -12.96 -2.64
CA ALA A 551 31.57 -12.36 -3.82
C ALA A 551 30.31 -13.12 -4.28
N ARG A 552 30.37 -14.46 -4.27
CA ARG A 552 29.23 -15.33 -4.63
C ARG A 552 28.11 -15.26 -3.59
N ALA A 553 28.45 -15.10 -2.31
CA ALA A 553 27.46 -14.89 -1.26
C ALA A 553 26.75 -13.53 -1.43
N ALA A 554 27.48 -12.46 -1.74
CA ALA A 554 26.90 -11.14 -2.01
C ALA A 554 25.95 -11.16 -3.23
N GLU A 555 26.35 -11.83 -4.30
CA GLU A 555 25.49 -12.05 -5.46
C GLU A 555 24.23 -12.85 -5.10
N GLY A 556 24.38 -13.89 -4.28
CA GLY A 556 23.26 -14.69 -3.77
C GLY A 556 22.24 -13.88 -2.96
N VAL A 557 22.69 -12.90 -2.15
CA VAL A 557 21.79 -11.96 -1.45
C VAL A 557 20.98 -11.14 -2.46
N ASN A 558 21.65 -10.54 -3.45
CA ASN A 558 21.01 -9.68 -4.45
C ASN A 558 19.99 -10.44 -5.30
N LEU A 559 20.34 -11.63 -5.77
CA LEU A 559 19.44 -12.48 -6.55
C LEU A 559 18.21 -12.90 -5.74
N SER A 560 18.42 -13.28 -4.47
CA SER A 560 17.33 -13.68 -3.57
C SER A 560 16.39 -12.51 -3.27
N ALA A 561 16.94 -11.30 -3.05
CA ALA A 561 16.16 -10.09 -2.81
C ALA A 561 15.35 -9.67 -4.05
N THR A 562 15.96 -9.73 -5.23
CA THR A 562 15.28 -9.40 -6.51
C THR A 562 14.10 -10.33 -6.75
N ARG A 563 14.31 -11.64 -6.60
CA ARG A 563 13.25 -12.63 -6.78
C ARG A 563 12.12 -12.48 -5.76
N LEU A 564 12.44 -12.02 -4.54
CA LEU A 564 11.44 -11.75 -3.50
C LEU A 564 10.58 -10.54 -3.88
N ALA A 565 11.20 -9.47 -4.38
CA ALA A 565 10.48 -8.29 -4.87
C ALA A 565 9.52 -8.65 -6.01
N THR A 566 9.98 -9.45 -7.00
CA THR A 566 9.11 -9.92 -8.08
C THR A 566 7.95 -10.77 -7.57
N ALA A 567 8.20 -11.67 -6.61
CA ALA A 567 7.15 -12.53 -6.04
C ALA A 567 6.07 -11.71 -5.29
N LEU A 568 6.47 -10.62 -4.62
CA LEU A 568 5.54 -9.70 -3.97
C LEU A 568 4.70 -8.93 -5.00
N GLU A 569 5.32 -8.40 -6.06
CA GLU A 569 4.62 -7.71 -7.14
C GLU A 569 3.59 -8.64 -7.83
N ASP A 570 3.95 -9.90 -8.07
CA ASP A 570 3.02 -10.90 -8.63
C ASP A 570 1.90 -11.28 -7.65
N SER A 571 2.15 -11.21 -6.35
CA SER A 571 1.12 -11.43 -5.33
C SER A 571 0.12 -10.26 -5.30
N GLU A 572 0.60 -9.02 -5.45
CA GLU A 572 -0.24 -7.82 -5.52
C GLU A 572 -1.10 -7.84 -6.80
N LYS A 573 -0.52 -8.19 -7.96
CA LYS A 573 -1.28 -8.33 -9.20
C LYS A 573 -2.38 -9.39 -9.08
N ARG A 574 -2.10 -10.53 -8.42
CA ARG A 574 -3.11 -11.57 -8.16
C ARG A 574 -4.19 -11.09 -7.19
N ALA A 575 -3.83 -10.37 -6.15
CA ALA A 575 -4.79 -9.77 -5.22
C ALA A 575 -5.69 -8.76 -5.95
N ALA A 576 -5.12 -7.88 -6.77
CA ALA A 576 -5.87 -6.91 -7.58
C ALA A 576 -6.81 -7.61 -8.58
N ALA A 577 -6.35 -8.67 -9.26
CA ALA A 577 -7.19 -9.46 -10.15
C ALA A 577 -8.35 -10.13 -9.40
N ARG A 578 -8.11 -10.63 -8.19
CA ARG A 578 -9.15 -11.24 -7.35
C ARG A 578 -10.17 -10.21 -6.87
N VAL A 579 -9.73 -8.99 -6.54
CA VAL A 579 -10.64 -7.88 -6.20
C VAL A 579 -11.52 -7.53 -7.39
N ALA A 580 -10.96 -7.38 -8.60
CA ALA A 580 -11.74 -7.11 -9.80
C ALA A 580 -12.75 -8.23 -10.13
N GLU A 581 -12.39 -9.50 -9.90
CA GLU A 581 -13.30 -10.63 -10.03
C GLU A 581 -14.46 -10.56 -9.02
N LEU A 582 -14.17 -10.20 -7.77
CA LEU A 582 -15.18 -10.02 -6.72
C LEU A 582 -16.10 -8.81 -7.00
N GLU A 583 -15.58 -7.72 -7.55
CA GLU A 583 -16.40 -6.59 -7.98
C GLU A 583 -17.34 -6.97 -9.12
N THR A 584 -16.84 -7.79 -10.07
CA THR A 584 -17.64 -8.29 -11.18
C THR A 584 -18.75 -9.23 -10.69
N SER A 585 -18.46 -10.12 -9.75
CA SER A 585 -19.45 -11.03 -9.17
C SER A 585 -20.49 -10.26 -8.33
N LEU A 586 -20.08 -9.24 -7.59
CA LEU A 586 -20.99 -8.37 -6.82
C LEU A 586 -21.89 -7.55 -7.75
N ALA A 587 -21.37 -7.04 -8.86
CA ALA A 587 -22.16 -6.36 -9.88
C ALA A 587 -23.16 -7.29 -10.60
N ALA A 588 -22.81 -8.57 -10.77
CA ALA A 588 -23.73 -9.59 -11.29
C ALA A 588 -24.84 -9.89 -10.26
N ALA A 589 -24.49 -10.14 -9.00
CA ALA A 589 -25.46 -10.39 -7.93
C ALA A 589 -26.44 -9.23 -7.76
N ARG A 590 -25.97 -7.97 -7.86
CA ARG A 590 -26.86 -6.79 -7.84
C ARG A 590 -27.85 -6.76 -9.01
N ARG A 591 -27.42 -7.16 -10.20
CA ARG A 591 -28.31 -7.28 -11.37
C ARG A 591 -29.34 -8.38 -11.17
N ASP A 592 -28.95 -9.51 -10.60
CA ASP A 592 -29.87 -10.61 -10.31
C ASP A 592 -30.92 -10.19 -9.26
N ILE A 593 -30.52 -9.48 -8.20
CA ILE A 593 -31.44 -8.91 -7.21
C ILE A 593 -32.40 -7.90 -7.85
N ALA A 594 -31.90 -7.02 -8.74
CA ALA A 594 -32.74 -6.06 -9.45
C ALA A 594 -33.76 -6.77 -10.38
N ALA A 595 -33.33 -7.80 -11.11
CA ALA A 595 -34.20 -8.58 -11.98
C ALA A 595 -35.25 -9.39 -11.20
N LEU A 596 -34.91 -9.89 -10.01
CA LEU A 596 -35.87 -10.54 -9.11
C LEU A 596 -36.91 -9.54 -8.57
N ASN A 597 -36.50 -8.32 -8.22
CA ASN A 597 -37.41 -7.26 -7.79
C ASN A 597 -38.33 -6.80 -8.93
N GLU A 598 -37.84 -6.74 -10.17
CA GLU A 598 -38.63 -6.37 -11.35
C GLU A 598 -39.62 -7.49 -11.77
N LYS A 599 -39.36 -8.75 -11.40
CA LYS A 599 -40.29 -9.87 -11.58
C LYS A 599 -41.35 -9.99 -10.47
N ALA A 600 -41.24 -9.20 -9.40
CA ALA A 600 -42.18 -9.20 -8.27
C ALA A 600 -43.34 -8.16 -8.28
N PRO A 601 -43.64 -7.34 -9.31
CA PRO A 601 -44.66 -6.28 -9.19
C PRO A 601 -46.11 -6.76 -9.40
N GLY A 602 -46.42 -8.07 -9.34
CA GLY A 602 -47.74 -8.60 -9.71
C GLY A 602 -48.59 -9.26 -8.63
N ALA A 603 -48.09 -9.51 -7.42
CA ALA A 603 -48.79 -10.40 -6.47
C ALA A 603 -49.76 -9.71 -5.49
N SER A 604 -49.95 -8.38 -5.53
CA SER A 604 -50.75 -7.65 -4.53
C SER A 604 -51.95 -6.85 -5.05
N SER A 605 -52.34 -6.95 -6.33
CA SER A 605 -53.47 -6.18 -6.89
C SER A 605 -54.67 -7.00 -7.40
N GLY A 606 -54.78 -8.28 -7.03
CA GLY A 606 -55.84 -9.18 -7.53
C GLY A 606 -56.63 -9.93 -6.45
N ALA A 607 -57.13 -9.25 -5.41
CA ALA A 607 -58.00 -9.87 -4.40
C ALA A 607 -59.09 -8.91 -3.90
N ALA A 608 -59.91 -8.38 -4.81
CA ALA A 608 -61.15 -7.70 -4.46
C ALA A 608 -62.12 -7.65 -5.66
N ALA A 609 -62.81 -8.76 -5.96
CA ALA A 609 -64.16 -8.79 -6.56
C ALA A 609 -64.57 -10.22 -6.93
N ALA A 610 -65.53 -10.79 -6.19
CA ALA A 610 -66.70 -11.51 -6.70
C ALA A 610 -67.25 -12.47 -5.63
N GLY A 611 -68.52 -12.24 -5.25
CA GLY A 611 -69.31 -13.15 -4.42
C GLY A 611 -69.85 -14.37 -5.19
N THR A 612 -70.16 -15.39 -4.39
CA THR A 612 -70.85 -16.69 -4.59
C THR A 612 -72.24 -16.61 -5.26
N PRO A 613 -72.98 -17.72 -5.54
CA PRO A 613 -72.67 -19.18 -5.52
C PRO A 613 -73.25 -19.99 -6.74
N SER A 614 -72.78 -21.23 -7.00
CA SER A 614 -73.64 -22.32 -7.56
C SER A 614 -72.94 -23.69 -7.54
N ALA A 615 -73.76 -24.74 -7.48
CA ALA A 615 -73.42 -26.12 -7.14
C ALA A 615 -73.23 -27.06 -8.36
N ALA A 616 -72.39 -28.08 -8.11
CA ALA A 616 -72.38 -29.46 -8.65
C ALA A 616 -71.87 -29.76 -10.10
N PRO A 617 -71.31 -30.97 -10.34
CA PRO A 617 -70.27 -31.29 -11.35
C PRO A 617 -70.83 -32.07 -12.58
N PRO A 618 -70.09 -32.33 -13.69
CA PRO A 618 -69.03 -33.38 -13.75
C PRO A 618 -67.88 -33.20 -14.79
N ALA A 619 -66.89 -34.09 -14.65
CA ALA A 619 -66.08 -34.74 -15.69
C ALA A 619 -64.98 -33.98 -16.50
N ALA A 620 -63.74 -34.33 -16.13
CA ALA A 620 -62.64 -34.82 -17.00
C ALA A 620 -62.18 -33.99 -18.22
N ALA A 621 -60.98 -33.43 -18.10
CA ALA A 621 -60.00 -33.41 -19.19
C ALA A 621 -58.56 -33.38 -18.63
N THR A 622 -57.89 -34.52 -18.75
CA THR A 622 -56.44 -34.70 -18.67
C THR A 622 -55.74 -34.01 -19.85
N ALA A 623 -54.89 -33.02 -19.58
CA ALA A 623 -53.64 -32.71 -20.31
C ALA A 623 -53.09 -31.35 -19.85
N GLY A 624 -51.97 -31.34 -19.11
CA GLY A 624 -51.29 -30.11 -18.70
C GLY A 624 -50.46 -30.20 -17.42
N GLY A 625 -50.04 -31.40 -17.01
CA GLY A 625 -49.25 -31.60 -15.81
C GLY A 625 -47.78 -31.82 -16.13
N THR A 626 -46.99 -30.75 -16.20
CA THR A 626 -45.52 -30.77 -15.97
C THR A 626 -44.93 -29.37 -15.75
N ALA A 627 -45.55 -28.30 -16.28
CA ALA A 627 -45.02 -26.94 -16.13
C ALA A 627 -45.35 -26.26 -14.79
N ASP A 628 -46.50 -26.59 -14.18
CA ASP A 628 -47.02 -25.88 -12.99
C ASP A 628 -46.50 -26.45 -11.65
N GLY A 629 -45.93 -27.66 -11.67
CA GLY A 629 -45.27 -28.26 -10.51
C GLY A 629 -43.82 -27.78 -10.33
N ALA A 630 -43.12 -27.54 -11.44
CA ALA A 630 -41.76 -27.01 -11.45
C ALA A 630 -41.73 -25.56 -10.95
N THR A 631 -42.66 -24.71 -11.41
CA THR A 631 -42.77 -23.32 -10.95
C THR A 631 -43.15 -23.23 -9.47
N ARG A 632 -44.02 -24.10 -8.95
CA ARG A 632 -44.37 -24.10 -7.52
C ARG A 632 -43.22 -24.56 -6.62
N ALA A 633 -42.44 -25.55 -7.06
CA ALA A 633 -41.24 -26.01 -6.34
C ALA A 633 -40.10 -24.97 -6.39
N GLU A 634 -39.92 -24.29 -7.53
CA GLU A 634 -38.98 -23.18 -7.67
C GLU A 634 -39.39 -21.98 -6.80
N ILE A 635 -40.70 -21.64 -6.73
CA ILE A 635 -41.20 -20.58 -5.86
C ILE A 635 -40.97 -20.91 -4.38
N SER A 636 -41.20 -22.16 -3.95
CA SER A 636 -40.89 -22.56 -2.56
C SER A 636 -39.39 -22.52 -2.26
N ALA A 637 -38.54 -22.93 -3.22
CA ALA A 637 -37.09 -22.86 -3.05
C ALA A 637 -36.60 -21.41 -2.94
N LEU A 638 -37.14 -20.50 -3.76
CA LEU A 638 -36.84 -19.07 -3.69
C LEU A 638 -37.36 -18.43 -2.40
N GLN A 639 -38.50 -18.87 -1.87
CA GLN A 639 -39.01 -18.41 -0.57
C GLN A 639 -38.12 -18.87 0.59
N GLU A 640 -37.63 -20.11 0.55
CA GLU A 640 -36.65 -20.61 1.52
C GLU A 640 -35.32 -19.88 1.42
N GLU A 641 -34.84 -19.63 0.20
CA GLU A 641 -33.59 -18.88 -0.02
C GLU A 641 -33.72 -17.45 0.48
N LYS A 642 -34.83 -16.77 0.18
CA LYS A 642 -35.16 -15.44 0.71
C LYS A 642 -35.19 -15.45 2.24
N ALA A 643 -35.86 -16.42 2.87
CA ALA A 643 -35.91 -16.53 4.33
C ALA A 643 -34.52 -16.75 4.93
N ARG A 644 -33.66 -17.55 4.28
CA ARG A 644 -32.25 -17.71 4.69
C ARG A 644 -31.45 -16.43 4.53
N THR A 645 -31.68 -15.66 3.46
CA THR A 645 -30.98 -14.38 3.25
C THR A 645 -31.44 -13.32 4.25
N GLU A 646 -32.74 -13.25 4.54
CA GLU A 646 -33.28 -12.36 5.56
C GLU A 646 -32.76 -12.72 6.96
N ALA A 647 -32.68 -14.01 7.30
CA ALA A 647 -32.08 -14.47 8.53
C ALA A 647 -30.57 -14.13 8.62
N ALA A 648 -29.82 -14.37 7.54
CA ALA A 648 -28.40 -14.03 7.47
C ALA A 648 -28.16 -12.51 7.54
N LEU A 649 -29.03 -11.71 6.93
CA LEU A 649 -28.97 -10.25 7.02
C LEU A 649 -29.27 -9.77 8.43
N ALA A 650 -30.32 -10.29 9.07
CA ALA A 650 -30.65 -9.96 10.45
C ALA A 650 -29.50 -10.32 11.41
N GLU A 651 -28.87 -11.48 11.20
CA GLU A 651 -27.69 -11.91 11.97
C GLU A 651 -26.49 -10.99 11.72
N ALA A 652 -26.22 -10.60 10.47
CA ALA A 652 -25.14 -9.67 10.14
C ALA A 652 -25.39 -8.27 10.72
N THR A 653 -26.64 -7.78 10.70
CA THR A 653 -27.03 -6.52 11.34
C THR A 653 -26.85 -6.59 12.84
N ALA A 654 -27.27 -7.67 13.50
CA ALA A 654 -27.07 -7.86 14.93
C ALA A 654 -25.58 -7.87 15.31
N ARG A 655 -24.72 -8.57 14.53
CA ARG A 655 -23.27 -8.55 14.74
C ARG A 655 -22.67 -7.16 14.56
N TYR A 656 -23.11 -6.41 13.55
CA TYR A 656 -22.65 -5.03 13.34
C TYR A 656 -23.06 -4.11 14.49
N GLU A 657 -24.31 -4.19 14.94
CA GLU A 657 -24.81 -3.41 16.07
C GLU A 657 -24.07 -3.74 17.38
N ALA A 658 -23.78 -5.02 17.63
CA ALA A 658 -22.98 -5.48 18.75
C ALA A 658 -21.59 -4.82 18.74
N VAL A 659 -20.85 -4.92 17.64
CA VAL A 659 -19.54 -4.26 17.48
C VAL A 659 -19.63 -2.74 17.63
N ALA A 660 -20.64 -2.10 17.01
CA ALA A 660 -20.81 -0.65 17.08
C ALA A 660 -21.15 -0.17 18.50
N SER A 661 -21.89 -0.97 19.28
CA SER A 661 -22.16 -0.70 20.70
C SER A 661 -20.91 -0.88 21.57
N ALA A 662 -20.16 -1.96 21.36
CA ALA A 662 -18.89 -2.21 22.04
C ALA A 662 -17.88 -1.09 21.77
N TYR A 663 -17.83 -0.59 20.53
CA TYR A 663 -16.95 0.52 20.16
C TYR A 663 -17.36 1.82 20.87
N ARG A 664 -18.65 2.15 20.90
CA ARG A 664 -19.15 3.35 21.61
C ARG A 664 -18.86 3.30 23.12
N ALA A 665 -18.96 2.12 23.73
CA ALA A 665 -18.62 1.94 25.13
C ALA A 665 -17.12 2.15 25.36
N TYR A 666 -16.27 1.52 24.53
CA TYR A 666 -14.82 1.71 24.57
C TYR A 666 -14.41 3.16 24.37
N SER A 667 -14.93 3.85 23.34
CA SER A 667 -14.52 5.23 23.04
C SER A 667 -14.90 6.18 24.19
N ALA A 668 -16.07 6.00 24.80
CA ALA A 668 -16.46 6.79 25.97
C ALA A 668 -15.55 6.55 27.19
N GLU A 669 -15.12 5.31 27.42
CA GLU A 669 -14.15 5.00 28.48
C GLU A 669 -12.76 5.58 28.18
N GLU A 670 -12.30 5.47 26.93
CA GLU A 670 -11.03 6.04 26.48
C GLU A 670 -11.02 7.56 26.61
N ASP A 671 -12.06 8.25 26.13
CA ASP A 671 -12.20 9.70 26.25
C ASP A 671 -12.21 10.15 27.72
N ALA A 672 -12.86 9.38 28.61
CA ALA A 672 -12.85 9.64 30.05
C ALA A 672 -11.46 9.44 30.69
N ILE A 673 -10.69 8.43 30.24
CA ILE A 673 -9.32 8.19 30.71
C ILE A 673 -8.39 9.31 30.22
N LEU A 674 -8.42 9.62 28.93
CA LEU A 674 -7.56 10.65 28.33
C LEU A 674 -7.92 12.05 28.84
N GLY A 675 -9.20 12.32 29.11
CA GLY A 675 -9.68 13.58 29.68
C GLY A 675 -9.19 13.85 31.11
N ARG A 676 -8.83 12.81 31.89
CA ARG A 676 -8.17 12.98 33.20
C ARG A 676 -6.72 13.44 33.08
N GLY A 677 -6.09 13.19 31.93
CA GLY A 677 -4.68 13.51 31.68
C GLY A 677 -3.68 12.68 32.50
N GLY A 678 -2.40 12.94 32.28
CA GLY A 678 -1.28 12.26 32.97
C GLY A 678 -0.65 11.14 32.16
N ASP A 679 0.63 10.86 32.43
CA ASP A 679 1.45 9.92 31.63
C ASP A 679 0.93 8.48 31.66
N LEU A 680 0.21 8.12 32.73
CA LEU A 680 -0.42 6.81 32.87
C LEU A 680 -1.75 6.68 32.10
N ALA A 681 -2.38 7.79 31.68
CA ALA A 681 -3.66 7.76 30.98
C ALA A 681 -3.55 7.03 29.63
N ILE A 682 -2.42 7.17 28.92
CA ILE A 682 -2.19 6.46 27.65
C ILE A 682 -2.03 4.95 27.89
N VAL A 683 -1.38 4.56 28.99
CA VAL A 683 -1.20 3.14 29.35
C VAL A 683 -2.53 2.51 29.75
N GLU A 684 -3.35 3.24 30.52
CA GLU A 684 -4.69 2.81 30.91
C GLU A 684 -5.64 2.73 29.70
N ALA A 685 -5.62 3.73 28.80
CA ALA A 685 -6.38 3.74 27.55
C ALA A 685 -6.00 2.56 26.65
N ARG A 686 -4.69 2.24 26.56
CA ARG A 686 -4.22 1.05 25.83
C ARG A 686 -4.79 -0.25 26.41
N SER A 687 -4.84 -0.37 27.74
CA SER A 687 -5.47 -1.54 28.39
C SER A 687 -6.94 -1.68 28.00
N LYS A 688 -7.67 -0.56 27.89
CA LYS A 688 -9.07 -0.54 27.42
C LYS A 688 -9.20 -0.93 25.95
N LEU A 689 -8.30 -0.47 25.09
CA LEU A 689 -8.26 -0.89 23.69
C LEU A 689 -8.02 -2.41 23.57
N ASP A 690 -7.09 -2.97 24.34
CA ASP A 690 -6.84 -4.41 24.37
C ASP A 690 -8.08 -5.19 24.87
N ALA A 691 -8.77 -4.68 25.90
CA ALA A 691 -10.01 -5.25 26.39
C ALA A 691 -11.11 -5.24 25.31
N PHE A 692 -11.30 -4.12 24.63
CA PHE A 692 -12.23 -3.98 23.50
C PHE A 692 -11.94 -4.97 22.37
N LEU A 693 -10.68 -5.04 21.92
CA LEU A 693 -10.25 -5.96 20.85
C LEU A 693 -10.37 -7.43 21.26
N SER A 694 -10.38 -7.73 22.56
CA SER A 694 -10.59 -9.07 23.11
C SER A 694 -12.06 -9.41 23.42
N SER A 695 -12.98 -8.45 23.25
CA SER A 695 -14.41 -8.69 23.50
C SER A 695 -14.97 -9.74 22.54
N ALA A 696 -15.98 -10.49 23.00
CA ALA A 696 -16.63 -11.52 22.19
C ALA A 696 -17.16 -10.94 20.88
N ASP A 697 -17.84 -9.80 20.95
CA ASP A 697 -18.46 -9.13 19.79
C ASP A 697 -17.42 -8.76 18.72
N VAL A 698 -16.26 -8.24 19.13
CA VAL A 698 -15.20 -7.81 18.20
C VAL A 698 -14.38 -8.99 17.70
N SER A 699 -14.07 -9.96 18.55
CA SER A 699 -13.28 -11.14 18.17
C SER A 699 -14.04 -12.07 17.22
N GLU A 700 -15.37 -12.17 17.36
CA GLU A 700 -16.22 -12.92 16.44
C GLU A 700 -16.37 -12.20 15.09
N ALA A 701 -16.54 -10.87 15.09
CA ALA A 701 -16.67 -10.09 13.86
C ALA A 701 -15.33 -9.89 13.11
N MET A 702 -14.21 -9.78 13.83
CA MET A 702 -12.88 -9.50 13.30
C MET A 702 -11.81 -10.43 13.89
N PRO A 703 -11.84 -11.73 13.52
CA PRO A 703 -10.94 -12.72 14.10
C PRO A 703 -9.46 -12.41 13.82
N GLY A 704 -8.66 -12.42 14.88
CA GLY A 704 -7.21 -12.17 14.84
C GLY A 704 -6.79 -10.70 14.67
N MET A 705 -7.73 -9.74 14.74
CA MET A 705 -7.40 -8.31 14.64
C MET A 705 -6.45 -7.86 15.77
N ARG A 706 -6.73 -8.30 17.00
CA ARG A 706 -5.87 -8.07 18.17
C ARG A 706 -4.43 -8.52 17.94
N ASP A 707 -4.23 -9.75 17.45
CA ASP A 707 -2.90 -10.31 17.23
C ASP A 707 -2.14 -9.59 16.12
N ARG A 708 -2.84 -9.00 15.14
CA ARG A 708 -2.22 -8.15 14.11
C ARG A 708 -1.77 -6.82 14.70
N ILE A 709 -2.63 -6.15 15.46
CA ILE A 709 -2.31 -4.89 16.14
C ILE A 709 -1.13 -5.08 17.10
N ALA A 710 -1.16 -6.14 17.91
CA ALA A 710 -0.07 -6.47 18.83
C ALA A 710 1.28 -6.63 18.12
N ARG A 711 1.32 -7.35 16.99
CA ARG A 711 2.53 -7.52 16.18
C ARG A 711 3.05 -6.21 15.60
N TYR A 712 2.17 -5.32 15.14
CA TYR A 712 2.57 -4.00 14.65
C TYR A 712 3.14 -3.13 15.77
N LEU A 713 2.50 -3.13 16.94
CA LEU A 713 2.98 -2.41 18.11
C LEU A 713 4.33 -2.92 18.58
N GLU A 714 4.53 -4.25 18.66
CA GLU A 714 5.81 -4.84 19.03
C GLU A 714 6.91 -4.43 18.04
N SER A 715 6.62 -4.47 16.74
CA SER A 715 7.57 -4.05 15.70
C SER A 715 7.92 -2.56 15.80
N PHE A 716 6.92 -1.72 16.07
CA PHE A 716 7.11 -0.28 16.27
C PHE A 716 7.93 0.02 17.53
N GLN A 717 7.63 -0.65 18.64
CA GLN A 717 8.40 -0.53 19.88
C GLN A 717 9.84 -0.99 19.71
N ALA A 718 10.07 -2.11 19.03
CA ALA A 718 11.41 -2.61 18.73
C ALA A 718 12.19 -1.66 17.81
N ALA A 719 11.52 -1.02 16.84
CA ALA A 719 12.13 -0.01 15.98
C ALA A 719 12.50 1.24 16.77
N GLY A 720 11.58 1.78 17.58
CA GLY A 720 11.83 2.94 18.43
C GLY A 720 12.94 2.69 19.46
N GLN A 721 12.96 1.52 20.11
CA GLN A 721 14.05 1.15 21.03
C GLN A 721 15.41 1.08 20.32
N ARG A 722 15.47 0.51 19.12
CA ARG A 722 16.70 0.50 18.33
C ARG A 722 17.14 1.90 17.95
N GLU A 723 16.22 2.75 17.50
CA GLU A 723 16.53 4.14 17.14
C GLU A 723 17.05 4.94 18.34
N VAL A 724 16.44 4.79 19.53
CA VAL A 724 16.93 5.41 20.77
C VAL A 724 18.33 4.92 21.11
N LEU A 725 18.61 3.61 20.98
CA LEU A 725 19.95 3.07 21.22
C LEU A 725 20.98 3.56 20.20
N PHE A 726 20.61 3.69 18.92
CA PHE A 726 21.49 4.27 17.89
C PHE A 726 21.77 5.74 18.16
N ASN A 727 20.74 6.53 18.46
CA ASN A 727 20.90 7.94 18.82
C ASN A 727 21.77 8.10 20.07
N ALA A 728 21.57 7.26 21.09
CA ALA A 728 22.41 7.25 22.29
C ALA A 728 23.87 6.90 21.96
N ALA A 729 24.10 5.89 21.11
CA ALA A 729 25.43 5.50 20.67
C ALA A 729 26.12 6.60 19.85
N ASP A 730 25.40 7.25 18.92
CA ASP A 730 25.90 8.36 18.11
C ASP A 730 26.22 9.59 18.97
N ILE A 731 25.40 9.88 19.98
CA ILE A 731 25.65 10.95 20.93
C ILE A 731 26.94 10.70 21.71
N VAL A 732 27.13 9.48 22.22
CA VAL A 732 28.33 9.09 22.97
C VAL A 732 29.57 9.08 22.07
N ASP A 733 29.50 8.52 20.87
CA ASP A 733 30.60 8.50 19.91
C ASP A 733 30.97 9.93 19.48
N GLY A 734 29.98 10.75 19.11
CA GLY A 734 30.15 12.16 18.78
C GLY A 734 30.81 12.95 19.91
N ALA A 735 30.36 12.76 21.15
CA ALA A 735 30.98 13.38 22.32
C ALA A 735 32.42 12.90 22.57
N SER A 736 32.70 11.61 22.33
CA SER A 736 34.04 11.02 22.53
C SER A 736 35.08 11.51 21.52
N ARG A 737 34.66 11.84 20.30
CA ARG A 737 35.54 12.35 19.23
C ARG A 737 35.95 13.81 19.46
N ILE A 738 35.17 14.58 20.22
CA ILE A 738 35.47 15.99 20.51
C ILE A 738 36.48 16.07 21.67
N ARG A 739 37.74 16.38 21.34
CA ARG A 739 38.83 16.50 22.32
C ARG A 739 38.75 17.76 23.17
N ASP A 740 38.22 18.85 22.63
CA ASP A 740 38.12 20.14 23.30
C ASP A 740 36.88 20.22 24.22
N ALA A 741 37.10 20.55 25.49
CA ALA A 741 36.04 20.59 26.49
C ALA A 741 34.98 21.66 26.18
N ALA A 742 35.39 22.84 25.69
CA ALA A 742 34.47 23.93 25.38
C ALA A 742 33.56 23.60 24.19
N THR A 743 34.10 22.94 23.16
CA THR A 743 33.35 22.47 22.01
C THR A 743 32.36 21.37 22.39
N ARG A 744 32.77 20.44 23.27
CA ARG A 744 31.91 19.37 23.78
C ARG A 744 30.75 19.90 24.64
N ASP A 745 30.98 20.93 25.46
CA ASP A 745 29.93 21.61 26.22
C ASP A 745 28.94 22.39 25.33
N ARG A 746 29.36 22.86 24.15
CA ARG A 746 28.45 23.44 23.15
C ARG A 746 27.62 22.35 22.47
N TYR A 747 28.24 21.22 22.14
CA TYR A 747 27.56 20.06 21.58
C TYR A 747 26.43 19.55 22.48
N PHE A 748 26.69 19.36 23.78
CA PHE A 748 25.64 18.96 24.72
C PHE A 748 24.52 20.00 24.86
N ARG A 749 24.82 21.30 24.84
CA ARG A 749 23.78 22.35 24.86
C ARG A 749 22.90 22.35 23.61
N ASP A 750 23.49 22.07 22.44
CA ASP A 750 22.70 21.95 21.20
C ASP A 750 21.78 20.71 21.27
N LEU A 751 22.28 19.59 21.80
CA LEU A 751 21.47 18.39 22.03
C LEU A 751 20.36 18.62 23.07
N GLU A 752 20.66 19.30 24.17
CA GLU A 752 19.66 19.70 25.19
C GLU A 752 18.54 20.55 24.54
N GLY A 753 18.89 21.46 23.61
CA GLY A 753 17.92 22.22 22.83
C GLY A 753 17.06 21.36 21.90
N ARG A 754 17.67 20.39 21.20
CA ARG A 754 16.95 19.46 20.30
C ARG A 754 16.00 18.52 21.05
N TYR A 755 16.35 18.14 22.27
CA TYR A 755 15.58 17.20 23.10
C TYR A 755 14.83 17.89 24.26
N ALA A 756 14.55 19.20 24.17
CA ALA A 756 13.95 19.98 25.25
C ALA A 756 12.59 19.46 25.77
N GLY A 757 11.88 18.66 24.97
CA GLY A 757 10.62 18.01 25.34
C GLY A 757 10.73 16.53 25.76
N ASN A 758 11.94 15.98 25.88
CA ASN A 758 12.16 14.57 26.20
C ASN A 758 13.03 14.44 27.45
N GLU A 759 12.38 14.33 28.61
CA GLU A 759 13.03 14.31 29.93
C GLU A 759 14.03 13.16 30.08
N SER A 760 13.67 11.96 29.60
CA SER A 760 14.57 10.79 29.61
C SER A 760 15.85 11.02 28.81
N MET A 761 15.75 11.69 27.65
CA MET A 761 16.94 12.04 26.88
C MET A 761 17.77 13.13 27.55
N LEU A 762 17.14 14.11 28.21
CA LEU A 762 17.87 15.13 28.97
C LEU A 762 18.63 14.53 30.15
N GLU A 763 18.03 13.57 30.86
CA GLU A 763 18.69 12.83 31.94
C GLU A 763 19.86 11.98 31.43
N PHE A 764 19.67 11.29 30.28
CA PHE A 764 20.75 10.58 29.60
C PHE A 764 21.89 11.52 29.21
N LEU A 765 21.59 12.67 28.59
CA LEU A 765 22.59 13.66 28.20
C LEU A 765 23.37 14.19 29.41
N ALA A 766 22.68 14.46 30.52
CA ALA A 766 23.32 14.87 31.77
C ALA A 766 24.27 13.79 32.30
N THR A 767 23.85 12.52 32.26
CA THR A 767 24.65 11.36 32.69
C THR A 767 25.90 11.18 31.81
N VAL A 768 25.74 11.23 30.49
CA VAL A 768 26.85 11.11 29.54
C VAL A 768 27.81 12.29 29.70
N ARG A 769 27.31 13.52 29.83
CA ARG A 769 28.12 14.71 30.06
C ARG A 769 28.93 14.62 31.35
N ALA A 770 28.36 14.06 32.42
CA ALA A 770 29.06 13.82 33.68
C ALA A 770 30.19 12.79 33.52
N GLY A 771 30.01 11.75 32.69
CA GLY A 771 31.03 10.73 32.43
C GLY A 771 32.27 11.23 31.64
N PHE A 772 32.17 12.40 30.99
CA PHE A 772 33.28 13.02 30.25
C PHE A 772 33.99 14.16 31.02
N ARG A 773 33.52 14.49 32.22
CA ARG A 773 34.21 15.39 33.17
C ARG A 773 35.17 14.59 34.03
#